data_AF-A0A1D6FIG6-F1
#
_entry.id   AF-A0A1D6FIG6-F1
#
_cell.length_a   1.000
_cell.length_b   1.000
_cell.length_c   1.000
_cell.angle_alpha   90.00
_cell.angle_beta   90.00
_cell.angle_gamma   90.00
#
_symmetry.space_group_name_H-M   'P 1'
#
loop_
_entity.id
_entity.type
_entity.pdbx_description
1 polymer ?
#
loop_
_entity_poly.entity_id
_entity_poly.type
_entity_poly.pdbx_seq_one_letter_code
_entity_poly.pdbx_strand_id
1 'polypeptide(L)'
;MISYLSLQHLVRLRWEELSAAERNEFANMTINLISDVVGPHEVWALKSQTAALVAEVVRREGVDLWITLLPSIVSLSNNGPTEAELVAMILRWLPEDITIHNEDLEGDRRRSLLRGLTESLSQILPLLYSLLEKHFGAALSEHAKQQMDLAKQHAGTVTAVLNAVNAYAEWVPVTDLAKYGLIHGCGSLLSYSDFRLHACEFFKVICQRYGEALFRLKVNFTVFSLLICSCFCGATCLRKRPVDVAVAEYDAAMCNIFQVLMNISQQFLTRSGMQPSSIDESEYEFASCVCETMVALGSSNMQCILADGARTFQFLQQMLEYYQHYKITLHFQSLLFWLVVLREPSKSKSIARVSGDNSAAGNSASTGDLSTEKKKGVSVFVTDEIYSTILDVSFKRMLKNNGSATSGLLEIWSEELEGKSDFCNYRTKLLDLIKVIASQRSVIAAAIVVQRINVVFGDANQATKSPQDLDAMEGAQLGLEAVVNAIFDGSVDCGKTDLDTKSQLHKIFEGLLQQLLSLKWTEPNLAVIHGHYLDALGPFLKHHPDAVASVVNKLFELLTSLPITFQDPSNNSRLARLQICSSFIRISRAADKALLPHMKNIADTMAYLQGEGRLLRGEHNHLCEAFLVMSSSAGIQQQQEVLAWLLEPLNKMWTQVEWQTAYLSDPSGLTNMFADSQFMWSIYHTVTFFEKALKRSGTKKSSATPQAPTTTVPGYLHPMSSHLAWIVPPLLRLLRCIHVLWSEPFAQSQTAEIKAAKSMTVAEQASLLGETGKLTKGQVAPADGLLDVQRDGESKENNIKNWLRGIRDSGYNVLGLAATLGEAFFRCIEGSSVTLAIMENVQVMEFRHLRQLIHLVIIPFVKYCPADLWLWLVNLLQPLFVHCQQALNYSWSSLLHEGRAKVPDSIGNLSGSELKVEVMEEKLLRDLTREVCSVLWALSSPGLNNGLPSLEQLGPSNRMDSVLKNLESFASSSLTGFLMLHIGTALPALRISVEVFTWTDSDAVTKVIPFCGALIHLAVASNQAELRQFVAKDLFSSIIHGLSVESNSVISAELVGLCREIYVYLSDRDPAPRQVLLSLPHIKQEDLLAFNDSLSKTASPKEQKQHMRSLLLLATGNKLRALAAQKTTNVITNVTTRNRSSTAHHGSSAEEDGHIGLATLSSI
;
A
#
# COMPACT_ATOMS: atom_id res chain seq x y z
N MET A 1 -18.55 -2.96 -40.31
CA MET A 1 -18.14 -3.26 -38.92
C MET A 1 -18.13 -4.75 -38.62
N ILE A 2 -19.27 -5.47 -38.61
CA ILE A 2 -19.31 -6.92 -38.30
C ILE A 2 -18.38 -7.74 -39.21
N SER A 3 -18.36 -7.47 -40.51
CA SER A 3 -17.47 -8.16 -41.45
C SER A 3 -15.98 -7.97 -41.15
N TYR A 4 -15.57 -6.76 -40.70
CA TYR A 4 -14.18 -6.49 -40.29
C TYR A 4 -13.80 -7.27 -39.03
N LEU A 5 -14.72 -7.36 -38.06
CA LEU A 5 -14.52 -8.19 -36.86
C LEU A 5 -14.39 -9.68 -37.20
N SER A 6 -15.17 -10.17 -38.16
CA SER A 6 -15.05 -11.56 -38.66
C SER A 6 -13.71 -11.81 -39.36
N LEU A 7 -13.21 -10.84 -40.14
CA LEU A 7 -11.88 -10.91 -40.77
C LEU A 7 -10.77 -10.90 -39.71
N GLN A 8 -10.83 -10.00 -38.73
CA GLN A 8 -9.88 -9.98 -37.61
C GLN A 8 -9.91 -11.30 -36.81
N HIS A 9 -11.09 -11.89 -36.59
CA HIS A 9 -11.22 -13.18 -35.93
C HIS A 9 -10.57 -14.32 -36.73
N LEU A 10 -10.72 -14.32 -38.06
CA LEU A 10 -10.04 -15.27 -38.96
C LEU A 10 -8.52 -15.15 -38.80
N VAL A 11 -8.00 -13.91 -38.85
CA VAL A 11 -6.56 -13.63 -38.73
C VAL A 11 -6.03 -13.96 -37.32
N ARG A 12 -6.82 -13.78 -36.27
CA ARG A 12 -6.37 -14.09 -34.89
C ARG A 12 -6.36 -15.57 -34.57
N LEU A 13 -7.39 -16.31 -34.97
CA LEU A 13 -7.60 -17.67 -34.46
C LEU A 13 -7.34 -18.77 -35.50
N ARG A 14 -7.44 -18.47 -36.79
CA ARG A 14 -7.44 -19.46 -37.87
C ARG A 14 -6.41 -19.18 -38.97
N TRP A 15 -5.46 -18.27 -38.73
CA TRP A 15 -4.45 -17.90 -39.73
C TRP A 15 -3.58 -19.07 -40.18
N GLU A 16 -3.23 -19.96 -39.25
CA GLU A 16 -2.41 -21.15 -39.54
C GLU A 16 -3.18 -22.23 -40.33
N GLU A 17 -4.52 -22.13 -40.42
CA GLU A 17 -5.33 -23.01 -41.27
C GLU A 17 -5.28 -22.61 -42.75
N LEU A 18 -4.83 -21.40 -43.06
CA LEU A 18 -4.72 -20.89 -44.42
C LEU A 18 -3.39 -21.33 -45.07
N SER A 19 -3.47 -21.75 -46.32
CA SER A 19 -2.28 -22.00 -47.14
C SER A 19 -1.48 -20.72 -47.37
N ALA A 20 -0.19 -20.85 -47.68
CA ALA A 20 0.66 -19.69 -47.99
C ALA A 20 0.14 -18.85 -49.19
N ALA A 21 -0.57 -19.48 -50.13
CA ALA A 21 -1.21 -18.78 -51.24
C ALA A 21 -2.42 -17.96 -50.77
N GLU A 22 -3.29 -18.55 -49.95
CA GLU A 22 -4.46 -17.85 -49.38
C GLU A 22 -4.03 -16.72 -48.43
N ARG A 23 -2.96 -16.89 -47.67
CA ARG A 23 -2.40 -15.84 -46.80
C ARG A 23 -1.86 -14.66 -47.60
N ASN A 24 -1.15 -14.92 -48.68
CA ASN A 24 -0.69 -13.87 -49.60
C ASN A 24 -1.85 -13.18 -50.32
N GLU A 25 -2.87 -13.92 -50.75
CA GLU A 25 -4.07 -13.36 -51.36
C GLU A 25 -4.85 -12.48 -50.37
N PHE A 26 -4.99 -12.93 -49.12
CA PHE A 26 -5.62 -12.16 -48.04
C PHE A 26 -4.83 -10.90 -47.69
N ALA A 27 -3.49 -10.97 -47.64
CA ALA A 27 -2.64 -9.81 -47.44
C ALA A 27 -2.84 -8.79 -48.56
N ASN A 28 -2.83 -9.22 -49.82
CA ASN A 28 -3.09 -8.36 -50.98
C ASN A 28 -4.50 -7.74 -50.95
N MET A 29 -5.52 -8.52 -50.56
CA MET A 29 -6.88 -8.02 -50.38
C MET A 29 -6.94 -6.95 -49.29
N THR A 30 -6.28 -7.17 -48.16
CA THR A 30 -6.22 -6.22 -47.05
C THR A 30 -5.53 -4.92 -47.47
N ILE A 31 -4.50 -4.99 -48.32
CA ILE A 31 -3.81 -3.83 -48.89
C ILE A 31 -4.73 -3.06 -49.87
N ASN A 32 -5.48 -3.77 -50.70
CA ASN A 32 -6.44 -3.14 -51.62
C ASN A 32 -7.57 -2.43 -50.86
N LEU A 33 -8.04 -3.01 -49.74
CA LEU A 33 -9.03 -2.39 -48.85
C LEU A 33 -8.55 -1.05 -48.27
N ILE A 34 -7.23 -0.82 -48.15
CA ILE A 34 -6.70 0.48 -47.72
C ILE A 34 -7.10 1.56 -48.72
N SER A 35 -7.07 1.27 -50.03
CA SER A 35 -7.40 2.25 -51.09
C SER A 35 -8.92 2.47 -51.22
N ASP A 36 -9.72 1.46 -50.90
CA ASP A 36 -11.19 1.52 -50.99
C ASP A 36 -11.84 2.30 -49.83
N VAL A 37 -11.13 2.47 -48.70
CA VAL A 37 -11.59 3.16 -47.47
C VAL A 37 -11.18 4.64 -47.44
N VAL A 38 -10.61 5.14 -48.55
CA VAL A 38 -10.19 6.53 -48.68
C VAL A 38 -11.34 7.35 -49.29
N GLY A 39 -12.26 7.80 -48.43
CA GLY A 39 -13.33 8.73 -48.79
C GLY A 39 -13.38 9.97 -47.89
N PRO A 40 -13.71 11.16 -48.42
CA PRO A 40 -13.75 12.42 -47.64
C PRO A 40 -14.84 12.47 -46.55
N HIS A 41 -15.76 11.49 -46.51
CA HIS A 41 -16.88 11.41 -45.55
C HIS A 41 -16.97 10.05 -44.84
N GLU A 42 -15.90 9.26 -44.83
CA GLU A 42 -15.95 7.94 -44.20
C GLU A 42 -15.81 8.00 -42.67
N VAL A 43 -16.60 7.15 -42.00
CA VAL A 43 -16.66 7.07 -40.53
C VAL A 43 -15.30 6.63 -39.98
N TRP A 44 -14.77 7.40 -39.02
CA TRP A 44 -13.50 7.11 -38.32
C TRP A 44 -13.37 5.64 -37.86
N ALA A 45 -14.48 5.03 -37.43
CA ALA A 45 -14.54 3.62 -37.03
C ALA A 45 -14.09 2.66 -38.15
N LEU A 46 -14.42 2.94 -39.41
CA LEU A 46 -14.03 2.07 -40.53
C LEU A 46 -12.52 2.17 -40.77
N LYS A 47 -11.97 3.39 -40.84
CA LYS A 47 -10.52 3.64 -40.95
C LYS A 47 -9.73 2.94 -39.84
N SER A 48 -10.21 3.05 -38.59
CA SER A 48 -9.55 2.39 -37.46
C SER A 48 -9.59 0.87 -37.54
N GLN A 49 -10.70 0.28 -37.98
CA GLN A 49 -10.81 -1.17 -38.12
C GLN A 49 -9.96 -1.71 -39.28
N THR A 50 -9.87 -0.97 -40.39
CA THR A 50 -8.95 -1.29 -41.49
C THR A 50 -7.51 -1.22 -41.04
N ALA A 51 -7.11 -0.15 -40.33
CA ALA A 51 -5.76 -0.01 -39.80
C ALA A 51 -5.40 -1.14 -38.81
N ALA A 52 -6.33 -1.50 -37.92
CA ALA A 52 -6.15 -2.63 -36.99
C ALA A 52 -6.02 -3.97 -37.72
N LEU A 53 -6.83 -4.21 -38.78
CA LEU A 53 -6.75 -5.42 -39.59
C LEU A 53 -5.39 -5.52 -40.31
N VAL A 54 -4.90 -4.44 -40.90
CA VAL A 54 -3.57 -4.39 -41.53
C VAL A 54 -2.47 -4.71 -40.53
N ALA A 55 -2.50 -4.10 -39.34
CA ALA A 55 -1.53 -4.37 -38.29
C ALA A 55 -1.55 -5.84 -37.85
N GLU A 56 -2.74 -6.43 -37.69
CA GLU A 56 -2.91 -7.84 -37.31
C GLU A 56 -2.38 -8.79 -38.41
N VAL A 57 -2.63 -8.51 -39.68
CA VAL A 57 -2.08 -9.31 -40.80
C VAL A 57 -0.56 -9.24 -40.83
N VAL A 58 0.03 -8.05 -40.66
CA VAL A 58 1.49 -7.87 -40.59
C VAL A 58 2.08 -8.63 -39.40
N ARG A 59 1.42 -8.57 -38.24
CA ARG A 59 1.78 -9.34 -37.04
C ARG A 59 1.77 -10.86 -37.29
N ARG A 60 0.83 -11.35 -38.10
CA ARG A 60 0.62 -12.78 -38.38
C ARG A 60 1.37 -13.34 -39.59
N GLU A 61 1.82 -12.51 -40.53
CA GLU A 61 2.76 -12.95 -41.56
C GLU A 61 4.20 -12.77 -41.10
N GLY A 62 4.54 -11.60 -40.59
CA GLY A 62 5.88 -11.29 -40.12
C GLY A 62 6.52 -10.10 -40.83
N VAL A 63 7.83 -9.94 -40.59
CA VAL A 63 8.60 -8.77 -41.00
C VAL A 63 8.71 -8.64 -42.52
N ASP A 64 8.73 -9.75 -43.26
CA ASP A 64 8.89 -9.74 -44.72
C ASP A 64 7.72 -9.03 -45.42
N LEU A 65 6.49 -9.24 -44.92
CA LEU A 65 5.32 -8.52 -45.40
C LEU A 65 5.41 -7.02 -45.07
N TRP A 66 5.85 -6.67 -43.86
CA TRP A 66 6.03 -5.27 -43.46
C TRP A 66 7.01 -4.53 -44.37
N ILE A 67 8.18 -5.12 -44.62
CA ILE A 67 9.22 -4.53 -45.48
C ILE A 67 8.70 -4.35 -46.91
N THR A 68 7.90 -5.30 -47.41
CA THR A 68 7.29 -5.23 -48.75
C THR A 68 6.19 -4.16 -48.83
N LEU A 69 5.42 -3.99 -47.75
CA LEU A 69 4.27 -3.10 -47.68
C LEU A 69 4.66 -1.63 -47.44
N LEU A 70 5.74 -1.39 -46.69
CA LEU A 70 6.15 -0.06 -46.25
C LEU A 70 6.29 0.96 -47.39
N PRO A 71 6.93 0.66 -48.55
CA PRO A 71 7.01 1.62 -49.66
C PRO A 71 5.64 2.03 -50.22
N SER A 72 4.69 1.10 -50.29
CA SER A 72 3.33 1.37 -50.76
C SER A 72 2.55 2.26 -49.78
N ILE A 73 2.70 2.01 -48.47
CA ILE A 73 2.13 2.86 -47.41
C ILE A 73 2.71 4.27 -47.47
N VAL A 74 4.03 4.40 -47.65
CA VAL A 74 4.71 5.70 -47.80
C VAL A 74 4.18 6.44 -49.03
N SER A 75 4.04 5.77 -50.17
CA SER A 75 3.49 6.38 -51.39
C SER A 75 2.06 6.86 -51.19
N LEU A 76 1.21 6.06 -50.53
CA LEU A 76 -0.19 6.39 -50.28
C LEU A 76 -0.35 7.68 -49.45
N SER A 77 0.51 7.87 -48.45
CA SER A 77 0.47 9.05 -47.58
C SER A 77 0.65 10.39 -48.31
N ASN A 78 1.17 10.38 -49.54
CA ASN A 78 1.39 11.59 -50.32
C ASN A 78 0.17 12.08 -51.11
N ASN A 79 -0.86 11.25 -51.25
CA ASN A 79 -2.01 11.52 -52.14
C ASN A 79 -3.00 12.56 -51.59
N GLY A 80 -3.20 12.61 -50.26
CA GLY A 80 -4.18 13.50 -49.63
C GLY A 80 -4.23 13.38 -48.11
N PRO A 81 -5.01 14.24 -47.41
CA PRO A 81 -5.13 14.22 -45.94
C PRO A 81 -5.79 12.96 -45.40
N THR A 82 -6.77 12.41 -46.11
CA THR A 82 -7.49 11.19 -45.71
C THR A 82 -6.59 9.95 -45.78
N GLU A 83 -5.79 9.86 -46.84
CA GLU A 83 -4.79 8.82 -47.05
C GLU A 83 -3.68 8.89 -46.00
N ALA A 84 -3.17 10.10 -45.75
CA ALA A 84 -2.16 10.34 -44.71
C ALA A 84 -2.69 10.00 -43.30
N GLU A 85 -3.96 10.29 -43.01
CA GLU A 85 -4.60 9.95 -41.74
C GLU A 85 -4.64 8.42 -41.56
N LEU A 86 -5.11 7.68 -42.58
CA LEU A 86 -5.18 6.21 -42.53
C LEU A 86 -3.78 5.59 -42.37
N VAL A 87 -2.78 6.11 -43.09
CA VAL A 87 -1.39 5.67 -42.96
C VAL A 87 -0.87 5.90 -41.53
N ALA A 88 -1.14 7.08 -40.94
CA ALA A 88 -0.77 7.35 -39.55
C ALA A 88 -1.47 6.41 -38.57
N MET A 89 -2.75 6.06 -38.80
CA MET A 89 -3.47 5.07 -37.99
C MET A 89 -2.85 3.67 -38.08
N ILE A 90 -2.41 3.24 -39.27
CA ILE A 90 -1.70 1.95 -39.46
C ILE A 90 -0.37 1.98 -38.69
N LEU A 91 0.41 3.06 -38.83
CA LEU A 91 1.68 3.26 -38.14
C LEU A 91 1.53 3.35 -36.62
N ARG A 92 0.35 3.74 -36.11
CA ARG A 92 0.02 3.70 -34.69
C ARG A 92 -0.32 2.28 -34.22
N TRP A 93 -1.23 1.60 -34.93
CA TRP A 93 -1.72 0.29 -34.52
C TRP A 93 -0.63 -0.79 -34.55
N LEU A 94 0.29 -0.74 -35.52
CA LEU A 94 1.33 -1.75 -35.66
C LEU A 94 2.25 -1.88 -34.42
N PRO A 95 2.90 -0.80 -33.92
CA PRO A 95 3.67 -0.87 -32.68
C PRO A 95 2.80 -1.15 -31.45
N GLU A 96 1.59 -0.57 -31.34
CA GLU A 96 0.69 -0.84 -30.20
C GLU A 96 0.28 -2.31 -30.11
N ASP A 97 0.00 -2.96 -31.25
CA ASP A 97 -0.42 -4.36 -31.27
C ASP A 97 0.72 -5.31 -30.86
N ILE A 98 1.97 -4.94 -31.19
CA ILE A 98 3.18 -5.70 -30.81
C ILE A 98 3.62 -5.42 -29.37
N THR A 99 3.47 -4.19 -28.89
CA THR A 99 3.97 -3.75 -27.59
C THR A 99 2.93 -3.87 -26.49
N ILE A 100 1.71 -3.38 -26.73
CA ILE A 100 0.58 -3.28 -25.79
C ILE A 100 -0.32 -4.52 -25.86
N HIS A 101 -0.82 -4.90 -27.04
CA HIS A 101 -1.80 -6.00 -27.22
C HIS A 101 -1.15 -7.35 -27.56
N ASN A 102 -0.15 -7.76 -26.77
CA ASN A 102 0.74 -8.88 -27.08
C ASN A 102 0.35 -10.26 -26.47
N GLU A 103 -0.87 -10.40 -25.95
CA GLU A 103 -1.27 -11.54 -25.09
C GLU A 103 -1.12 -12.91 -25.77
N ASP A 104 -1.27 -12.96 -27.09
CA ASP A 104 -1.20 -14.15 -27.95
C ASP A 104 0.11 -14.27 -28.77
N LEU A 105 1.09 -13.36 -28.59
CA LEU A 105 2.36 -13.37 -29.32
C LEU A 105 3.49 -14.13 -28.59
N GLU A 106 4.13 -15.06 -29.30
CA GLU A 106 5.33 -15.77 -28.83
C GLU A 106 6.55 -14.85 -28.73
N GLY A 107 7.46 -15.13 -27.79
CA GLY A 107 8.60 -14.26 -27.47
C GLY A 107 9.62 -14.08 -28.61
N ASP A 108 9.86 -15.13 -29.40
CA ASP A 108 10.81 -15.08 -30.53
C ASP A 108 10.24 -14.31 -31.71
N ARG A 109 8.94 -14.53 -31.99
CA ARG A 109 8.21 -13.80 -33.02
C ARG A 109 8.11 -12.30 -32.70
N ARG A 110 7.80 -11.96 -31.44
CA ARG A 110 7.81 -10.56 -30.96
C ARG A 110 9.17 -9.91 -31.13
N ARG A 111 10.27 -10.59 -30.77
CA ARG A 111 11.63 -10.06 -30.96
C ARG A 111 11.95 -9.83 -32.43
N SER A 112 11.52 -10.73 -33.32
CA SER A 112 11.70 -10.57 -34.76
C SER A 112 10.93 -9.37 -35.30
N LEU A 113 9.64 -9.22 -34.93
CA LEU A 113 8.80 -8.09 -35.32
C LEU A 113 9.35 -6.74 -34.82
N LEU A 114 9.77 -6.66 -33.55
CA LEU A 114 10.39 -5.44 -33.00
C LEU A 114 11.70 -5.11 -33.70
N ARG A 115 12.51 -6.11 -34.06
CA ARG A 115 13.73 -5.89 -34.86
C ARG A 115 13.40 -5.33 -36.25
N GLY A 116 12.41 -5.90 -36.95
CA GLY A 116 11.97 -5.39 -38.26
C GLY A 116 11.41 -3.96 -38.19
N LEU A 117 10.66 -3.64 -37.13
CA LEU A 117 10.23 -2.26 -36.86
C LEU A 117 11.41 -1.33 -36.57
N THR A 118 12.41 -1.80 -35.82
CA THR A 118 13.62 -1.02 -35.50
C THR A 118 14.43 -0.72 -36.76
N GLU A 119 14.56 -1.69 -37.67
CA GLU A 119 15.26 -1.52 -38.95
C GLU A 119 14.54 -0.50 -39.87
N SER A 120 13.22 -0.40 -39.78
CA SER A 120 12.42 0.54 -40.57
C SER A 120 12.28 1.94 -39.96
N LEU A 121 12.81 2.20 -38.75
CA LEU A 121 12.75 3.52 -38.10
C LEU A 121 13.36 4.65 -38.94
N SER A 122 14.42 4.35 -39.69
CA SER A 122 15.09 5.31 -40.59
C SER A 122 14.19 5.82 -41.72
N GLN A 123 13.10 5.12 -42.02
CA GLN A 123 12.10 5.52 -43.02
C GLN A 123 10.83 6.05 -42.36
N ILE A 124 10.40 5.45 -41.25
CA ILE A 124 9.15 5.81 -40.55
C ILE A 124 9.26 7.17 -39.84
N LEU A 125 10.34 7.43 -39.09
CA LEU A 125 10.44 8.66 -38.29
C LEU A 125 10.51 9.93 -39.16
N PRO A 126 11.29 9.98 -40.27
CA PRO A 126 11.23 11.10 -41.21
C PRO A 126 9.85 11.27 -41.86
N LEU A 127 9.16 10.17 -42.18
CA LEU A 127 7.81 10.21 -42.73
C LEU A 127 6.84 10.85 -41.75
N LEU A 128 6.85 10.42 -40.48
CA LEU A 128 5.97 11.00 -39.46
C LEU A 128 6.24 12.50 -39.28
N TYR A 129 7.51 12.92 -39.29
CA TYR A 129 7.85 14.35 -39.23
C TYR A 129 7.36 15.12 -40.46
N SER A 130 7.56 14.60 -41.67
CA SER A 130 7.15 15.28 -42.91
C SER A 130 5.62 15.39 -43.04
N LEU A 131 4.89 14.36 -42.62
CA LEU A 131 3.43 14.40 -42.55
C LEU A 131 2.94 15.42 -41.52
N LEU A 132 3.59 15.47 -40.35
CA LEU A 132 3.29 16.45 -39.32
C LEU A 132 3.46 17.87 -39.85
N GLU A 133 4.60 18.18 -40.46
CA GLU A 133 4.92 19.50 -40.99
C GLU A 133 4.01 19.90 -42.16
N LYS A 134 3.84 19.02 -43.15
CA LYS A 134 3.02 19.27 -44.35
C LYS A 134 1.56 19.51 -44.00
N HIS A 135 0.94 18.64 -43.21
CA HIS A 135 -0.49 18.74 -42.91
C HIS A 135 -0.78 19.83 -41.89
N PHE A 136 0.14 20.14 -40.97
CA PHE A 136 0.01 21.30 -40.10
C PHE A 136 0.05 22.62 -40.88
N GLY A 137 1.03 22.80 -41.77
CA GLY A 137 1.12 24.00 -42.62
C GLY A 137 -0.10 24.15 -43.55
N ALA A 138 -0.60 23.05 -44.11
CA ALA A 138 -1.82 23.04 -44.91
C ALA A 138 -3.07 23.37 -44.07
N ALA A 139 -3.21 22.84 -42.86
CA ALA A 139 -4.33 23.17 -41.97
C ALA A 139 -4.42 24.69 -41.70
N LEU A 140 -3.28 25.33 -41.43
CA LEU A 140 -3.21 26.78 -41.21
C LEU A 140 -3.55 27.58 -42.48
N SER A 141 -2.99 27.19 -43.63
CA SER A 141 -3.26 27.81 -44.94
C SER A 141 -4.74 27.73 -45.30
N GLU A 142 -5.34 26.55 -45.19
CA GLU A 142 -6.74 26.34 -45.57
C GLU A 142 -7.71 26.98 -44.58
N HIS A 143 -7.34 27.05 -43.30
CA HIS A 143 -8.08 27.84 -42.31
C HIS A 143 -8.06 29.34 -42.66
N ALA A 144 -6.90 29.89 -43.01
CA ALA A 144 -6.78 31.29 -43.44
C ALA A 144 -7.60 31.59 -44.71
N LYS A 145 -7.77 30.60 -45.59
CA LYS A 145 -8.63 30.66 -46.79
C LYS A 145 -10.13 30.39 -46.52
N GLN A 146 -10.53 30.22 -45.25
CA GLN A 146 -11.90 29.88 -44.83
C GLN A 146 -12.44 28.53 -45.35
N GLN A 147 -11.56 27.62 -45.77
CA GLN A 147 -11.92 26.27 -46.20
C GLN A 147 -11.98 25.32 -44.99
N MET A 148 -13.03 25.47 -44.19
CA MET A 148 -13.14 24.82 -42.87
C MET A 148 -13.11 23.28 -42.94
N ASP A 149 -13.72 22.66 -43.95
CA ASP A 149 -13.78 21.20 -44.04
C ASP A 149 -12.42 20.58 -44.38
N LEU A 150 -11.67 21.19 -45.31
CA LEU A 150 -10.31 20.77 -45.63
C LEU A 150 -9.35 21.03 -44.46
N ALA A 151 -9.49 22.18 -43.78
CA ALA A 151 -8.71 22.47 -42.57
C ALA A 151 -8.96 21.42 -41.47
N LYS A 152 -10.20 20.99 -41.25
CA LYS A 152 -10.54 19.90 -40.31
C LYS A 152 -9.92 18.57 -40.72
N GLN A 153 -9.94 18.21 -42.00
CA GLN A 153 -9.31 16.99 -42.49
C GLN A 153 -7.81 17.00 -42.21
N HIS A 154 -7.11 18.10 -42.53
CA HIS A 154 -5.69 18.26 -42.22
C HIS A 154 -5.41 18.23 -40.70
N ALA A 155 -6.26 18.84 -39.86
CA ALA A 155 -6.13 18.77 -38.40
C ALA A 155 -6.35 17.35 -37.85
N GLY A 156 -7.29 16.60 -38.44
CA GLY A 156 -7.50 15.17 -38.15
C GLY A 156 -6.25 14.35 -38.47
N THR A 157 -5.63 14.58 -39.64
CA THR A 157 -4.35 13.97 -40.01
C THR A 157 -3.26 14.29 -38.99
N VAL A 158 -3.09 15.56 -38.59
CA VAL A 158 -2.09 15.96 -37.59
C VAL A 158 -2.29 15.22 -36.27
N THR A 159 -3.53 15.09 -35.81
CA THR A 159 -3.87 14.34 -34.58
C THR A 159 -3.53 12.85 -34.72
N ALA A 160 -3.84 12.24 -35.87
CA ALA A 160 -3.50 10.84 -36.14
C ALA A 160 -1.98 10.62 -36.16
N VAL A 161 -1.22 11.55 -36.77
CA VAL A 161 0.25 11.52 -36.79
C VAL A 161 0.83 11.66 -35.38
N LEU A 162 0.31 12.57 -34.56
CA LEU A 162 0.76 12.70 -33.15
C LEU A 162 0.51 11.43 -32.35
N ASN A 163 -0.65 10.78 -32.53
CA ASN A 163 -0.94 9.51 -31.88
C ASN A 163 0.00 8.39 -32.35
N ALA A 164 0.34 8.36 -33.64
CA ALA A 164 1.35 7.44 -34.16
C ALA A 164 2.73 7.71 -33.52
N VAL A 165 3.16 8.97 -33.49
CA VAL A 165 4.42 9.38 -32.84
C VAL A 165 4.45 8.96 -31.37
N ASN A 166 3.35 9.09 -30.63
CA ASN A 166 3.24 8.64 -29.23
C ASN A 166 3.45 7.12 -29.08
N ALA A 167 2.94 6.31 -30.00
CA ALA A 167 3.15 4.85 -29.99
C ALA A 167 4.61 4.43 -30.23
N TYR A 168 5.38 5.25 -30.95
CA TYR A 168 6.83 5.06 -31.12
C TYR A 168 7.63 5.67 -29.95
N ALA A 169 7.12 6.73 -29.33
CA ALA A 169 7.76 7.47 -28.25
C ALA A 169 7.89 6.69 -26.94
N GLU A 170 7.37 5.46 -26.83
CA GLU A 170 7.59 4.60 -25.67
C GLU A 170 8.91 3.81 -25.73
N TRP A 171 9.32 3.34 -26.92
CA TRP A 171 10.41 2.37 -27.05
C TRP A 171 11.53 2.78 -28.03
N VAL A 172 11.31 3.74 -28.93
CA VAL A 172 12.33 4.20 -29.91
C VAL A 172 13.44 5.01 -29.22
N PRO A 173 14.73 4.84 -29.53
CA PRO A 173 15.81 5.63 -28.93
C PRO A 173 15.58 7.15 -29.01
N VAL A 174 15.75 7.86 -27.89
CA VAL A 174 15.51 9.32 -27.84
C VAL A 174 16.40 10.09 -28.80
N THR A 175 17.62 9.60 -29.05
CA THR A 175 18.57 10.16 -30.03
C THR A 175 18.01 10.13 -31.45
N ASP A 176 17.28 9.08 -31.83
CA ASP A 176 16.69 8.98 -33.16
C ASP A 176 15.50 9.94 -33.31
N LEU A 177 14.67 10.07 -32.27
CA LEU A 177 13.57 11.05 -32.23
C LEU A 177 14.10 12.49 -32.37
N ALA A 178 15.25 12.79 -31.76
CA ALA A 178 15.91 14.08 -31.89
C ALA A 178 16.48 14.28 -33.31
N LYS A 179 17.21 13.29 -33.82
CA LYS A 179 17.86 13.31 -35.14
C LYS A 179 16.88 13.58 -36.28
N TYR A 180 15.67 13.02 -36.21
CA TYR A 180 14.64 13.19 -37.24
C TYR A 180 13.67 14.34 -36.95
N GLY A 181 13.96 15.22 -35.97
CA GLY A 181 13.22 16.46 -35.74
C GLY A 181 11.89 16.34 -35.00
N LEU A 182 11.49 15.15 -34.55
CA LEU A 182 10.19 14.94 -33.89
C LEU A 182 10.06 15.71 -32.57
N ILE A 183 11.15 15.85 -31.82
CA ILE A 183 11.18 16.67 -30.59
C ILE A 183 10.82 18.13 -30.89
N HIS A 184 11.38 18.69 -31.97
CA HIS A 184 11.11 20.06 -32.39
C HIS A 184 9.68 20.21 -32.96
N GLY A 185 9.23 19.24 -33.76
CA GLY A 185 7.89 19.20 -34.33
C GLY A 185 6.79 19.17 -33.26
N CYS A 186 6.88 18.23 -32.32
CA CYS A 186 5.94 18.16 -31.19
C CYS A 186 6.05 19.38 -30.27
N GLY A 187 7.26 19.92 -30.04
CA GLY A 187 7.45 21.11 -29.21
C GLY A 187 6.77 22.36 -29.77
N SER A 188 6.81 22.54 -31.10
CA SER A 188 6.14 23.66 -31.77
C SER A 188 4.62 23.60 -31.65
N LEU A 189 4.05 22.39 -31.60
CA LEU A 189 2.60 22.16 -31.50
C LEU A 189 2.03 22.39 -30.09
N LEU A 190 2.86 22.49 -29.06
CA LEU A 190 2.40 22.78 -27.68
C LEU A 190 1.71 24.15 -27.54
N SER A 191 2.00 25.08 -28.46
CA SER A 191 1.41 26.43 -28.45
C SER A 191 -0.03 26.46 -29.02
N TYR A 192 -0.50 25.38 -29.64
CA TYR A 192 -1.78 25.33 -30.36
C TYR A 192 -2.80 24.48 -29.60
N SER A 193 -3.97 25.06 -29.27
CA SER A 193 -5.01 24.45 -28.43
C SER A 193 -5.44 23.05 -28.86
N ASP A 194 -5.52 22.82 -30.16
CA ASP A 194 -6.11 21.60 -30.73
C ASP A 194 -5.15 20.41 -30.63
N PHE A 195 -3.85 20.67 -30.61
CA PHE A 195 -2.80 19.65 -30.68
C PHE A 195 -2.00 19.53 -29.38
N ARG A 196 -2.02 20.55 -28.51
CA ARG A 196 -1.15 20.66 -27.33
C ARG A 196 -1.21 19.46 -26.37
N LEU A 197 -2.38 18.85 -26.16
CA LEU A 197 -2.53 17.69 -25.27
C LEU A 197 -1.83 16.45 -25.84
N HIS A 198 -2.07 16.14 -27.12
CA HIS A 198 -1.44 15.02 -27.81
C HIS A 198 0.08 15.20 -27.93
N ALA A 199 0.53 16.44 -28.16
CA ALA A 199 1.94 16.79 -28.19
C ALA A 199 2.59 16.75 -26.79
N CYS A 200 1.86 17.08 -25.72
CA CYS A 200 2.38 16.97 -24.35
C CYS A 200 2.54 15.50 -23.92
N GLU A 201 1.64 14.62 -24.35
CA GLU A 201 1.74 13.19 -24.08
C GLU A 201 3.05 12.59 -24.63
N PHE A 202 3.50 13.03 -25.80
CA PHE A 202 4.82 12.66 -26.35
C PHE A 202 5.95 12.92 -25.35
N PHE A 203 6.00 14.13 -24.79
CA PHE A 203 7.02 14.51 -23.82
C PHE A 203 6.85 13.78 -22.49
N LYS A 204 5.61 13.55 -22.05
CA LYS A 204 5.30 12.78 -20.85
C LYS A 204 5.85 11.36 -20.94
N VAL A 205 5.56 10.65 -22.02
CA VAL A 205 6.03 9.29 -22.26
C VAL A 205 7.57 9.25 -22.25
N ILE A 206 8.23 10.19 -22.93
CA ILE A 206 9.71 10.25 -22.96
C ILE A 206 10.29 10.53 -21.56
N CYS A 207 9.73 11.48 -20.81
CA CYS A 207 10.23 11.87 -19.49
C CYS A 207 10.02 10.77 -18.44
N GLN A 208 9.02 9.91 -18.63
CA GLN A 208 8.76 8.75 -17.76
C GLN A 208 9.69 7.56 -18.05
N ARG A 209 10.45 7.57 -19.15
CA ARG A 209 11.46 6.54 -19.42
C ARG A 209 12.58 6.64 -18.38
N TYR A 210 12.85 5.53 -17.71
CA TYR A 210 14.05 5.37 -16.90
C TYR A 210 15.27 5.36 -17.83
N GLY A 211 16.23 6.28 -17.60
CA GLY A 211 17.39 6.51 -18.46
C GLY A 211 17.94 5.25 -19.16
N GLU A 212 18.03 5.32 -20.49
CA GLU A 212 18.33 4.23 -21.43
C GLU A 212 19.64 3.45 -21.14
N ALA A 213 20.52 3.97 -20.27
CA ALA A 213 21.75 3.29 -19.87
C ALA A 213 21.53 1.92 -19.19
N LEU A 214 20.30 1.62 -18.73
CA LEU A 214 19.96 0.36 -18.04
C LEU A 214 19.34 -0.72 -18.93
N PHE A 215 18.94 -0.43 -20.17
CA PHE A 215 18.29 -1.44 -21.02
C PHE A 215 19.25 -2.59 -21.40
N ARG A 216 20.57 -2.34 -21.45
CA ARG A 216 21.58 -3.38 -21.64
C ARG A 216 21.91 -4.21 -20.37
N LEU A 217 21.54 -3.75 -19.17
CA LEU A 217 21.83 -4.45 -17.91
C LEU A 217 20.60 -5.11 -17.25
N LYS A 218 19.38 -4.77 -17.66
CA LYS A 218 18.14 -5.38 -17.15
C LYS A 218 17.98 -6.86 -17.52
N VAL A 219 18.81 -7.40 -18.40
CA VAL A 219 18.86 -8.83 -18.73
C VAL A 219 19.50 -9.67 -17.60
N ASN A 220 20.19 -9.08 -16.62
CA ASN A 220 20.98 -9.86 -15.63
C ASN A 220 20.74 -9.59 -14.13
N PHE A 221 19.66 -8.93 -13.71
CA PHE A 221 19.34 -8.77 -12.28
C PHE A 221 17.86 -8.99 -11.95
N THR A 222 17.54 -10.18 -11.44
CA THR A 222 16.28 -10.51 -10.74
C THR A 222 16.55 -10.91 -9.29
N VAL A 223 16.34 -10.01 -8.33
CA VAL A 223 15.98 -10.32 -6.93
C VAL A 223 15.24 -9.09 -6.36
N PHE A 224 14.15 -9.35 -5.63
CA PHE A 224 13.27 -8.48 -4.86
C PHE A 224 11.97 -7.96 -5.53
N SER A 225 10.89 -8.39 -4.86
CA SER A 225 9.47 -8.23 -5.10
C SER A 225 9.00 -6.77 -5.24
N LEU A 226 7.95 -6.62 -6.05
CA LEU A 226 7.39 -5.42 -6.67
C LEU A 226 6.42 -4.62 -5.78
N LEU A 227 6.48 -4.74 -4.45
CA LEU A 227 5.56 -4.02 -3.55
C LEU A 227 6.19 -2.84 -2.76
N ILE A 228 7.39 -2.37 -3.13
CA ILE A 228 8.09 -1.28 -2.40
C ILE A 228 8.71 -0.23 -3.36
N CYS A 229 8.11 0.03 -4.54
CA CYS A 229 8.70 0.97 -5.52
C CYS A 229 8.14 2.40 -5.51
N SER A 230 7.09 2.71 -4.73
CA SER A 230 6.61 4.10 -4.55
C SER A 230 7.22 4.83 -3.34
N CYS A 231 7.90 4.12 -2.43
CA CYS A 231 8.38 4.69 -1.17
C CYS A 231 9.88 4.55 -0.88
N PHE A 232 10.67 3.87 -1.73
CA PHE A 232 12.11 3.64 -1.43
C PHE A 232 13.08 3.83 -2.59
N CYS A 233 12.68 4.46 -3.71
CA CYS A 233 13.64 4.97 -4.70
C CYS A 233 14.18 6.34 -4.28
N GLY A 234 14.92 6.35 -3.17
CA GLY A 234 15.79 7.45 -2.73
C GLY A 234 17.25 7.00 -2.67
N ALA A 235 17.63 5.99 -3.46
CA ALA A 235 19.00 5.52 -3.56
C ALA A 235 19.42 5.56 -5.01
N THR A 236 20.03 6.67 -5.40
CA THR A 236 20.74 6.88 -6.65
C THR A 236 21.52 5.63 -7.08
N CYS A 237 21.11 4.99 -8.17
CA CYS A 237 21.96 4.11 -8.97
C CYS A 237 22.98 4.98 -9.73
N LEU A 238 23.86 5.66 -9.00
CA LEU A 238 25.01 6.37 -9.55
C LEU A 238 26.15 5.37 -9.74
N ARG A 239 26.12 4.56 -10.80
CA ARG A 239 27.24 3.67 -11.14
C ARG A 239 27.58 3.62 -12.64
N LYS A 240 28.76 4.22 -12.89
CA LYS A 240 29.72 4.13 -14.02
C LYS A 240 29.21 4.37 -15.45
N ARG A 241 29.66 5.52 -15.98
CA ARG A 241 29.61 5.98 -17.37
C ARG A 241 30.25 4.95 -18.32
N PRO A 242 29.61 4.64 -19.47
CA PRO A 242 30.29 4.21 -20.68
C PRO A 242 30.73 5.43 -21.51
N VAL A 243 31.94 5.35 -22.07
CA VAL A 243 32.62 6.24 -23.04
C VAL A 243 31.80 6.36 -24.35
N ASP A 244 31.70 7.46 -25.12
CA ASP A 244 31.92 8.92 -24.94
C ASP A 244 31.16 9.73 -26.03
N VAL A 245 30.19 9.17 -26.78
CA VAL A 245 29.50 9.88 -27.90
C VAL A 245 27.96 9.80 -27.82
N ALA A 246 27.37 8.61 -27.66
CA ALA A 246 25.91 8.45 -27.61
C ALA A 246 25.24 9.09 -26.38
N VAL A 247 25.98 9.24 -25.27
CA VAL A 247 25.49 9.89 -24.05
C VAL A 247 25.36 11.40 -24.24
N ALA A 248 26.30 12.02 -24.97
CA ALA A 248 26.26 13.46 -25.22
C ALA A 248 25.10 13.85 -26.15
N GLU A 249 24.81 13.02 -27.16
CA GLU A 249 23.66 13.20 -28.05
C GLU A 249 22.33 13.03 -27.31
N TYR A 250 22.26 12.05 -26.40
CA TYR A 250 21.09 11.85 -25.53
C TYR A 250 20.89 13.02 -24.57
N ASP A 251 21.94 13.47 -23.89
CA ASP A 251 21.89 14.60 -22.96
C ASP A 251 21.50 15.90 -23.70
N ALA A 252 21.97 16.11 -24.93
CA ALA A 252 21.56 17.22 -25.78
C ALA A 252 20.07 17.16 -26.16
N ALA A 253 19.56 15.97 -26.53
CA ALA A 253 18.14 15.77 -26.82
C ALA A 253 17.26 16.05 -25.58
N MET A 254 17.66 15.55 -24.41
CA MET A 254 16.97 15.80 -23.15
C MET A 254 17.06 17.28 -22.72
N CYS A 255 18.17 17.96 -23.00
CA CYS A 255 18.28 19.41 -22.77
C CYS A 255 17.29 20.20 -23.64
N ASN A 256 17.08 19.81 -24.89
CA ASN A 256 16.08 20.44 -25.77
C ASN A 256 14.67 20.23 -25.21
N ILE A 257 14.33 18.99 -24.82
CA ILE A 257 13.03 18.67 -24.17
C ILE A 257 12.83 19.54 -22.92
N PHE A 258 13.85 19.64 -22.07
CA PHE A 258 13.81 20.48 -20.87
C PHE A 258 13.52 21.95 -21.21
N GLN A 259 14.18 22.53 -22.21
CA GLN A 259 13.94 23.91 -22.62
C GLN A 259 12.52 24.14 -23.15
N VAL A 260 12.00 23.23 -23.97
CA VAL A 260 10.62 23.30 -24.47
C VAL A 260 9.62 23.29 -23.32
N LEU A 261 9.79 22.37 -22.37
CA LEU A 261 8.90 22.23 -21.21
C LEU A 261 8.98 23.44 -20.25
N MET A 262 10.19 23.95 -20.00
CA MET A 262 10.39 25.15 -19.16
C MET A 262 9.72 26.39 -19.76
N ASN A 263 9.79 26.55 -21.08
CA ASN A 263 9.18 27.69 -21.77
C ASN A 263 7.65 27.63 -21.72
N ILE A 264 7.04 26.48 -22.04
CA ILE A 264 5.58 26.35 -22.04
C ILE A 264 4.99 26.46 -20.62
N SER A 265 5.70 25.91 -19.63
CA SER A 265 5.38 26.05 -18.21
C SER A 265 5.42 27.53 -17.78
N GLN A 266 6.49 28.26 -18.12
CA GLN A 266 6.60 29.67 -17.77
C GLN A 266 5.48 30.52 -18.38
N GLN A 267 5.14 30.26 -19.65
CA GLN A 267 4.04 30.97 -20.33
C GLN A 267 2.72 30.75 -19.59
N PHE A 268 2.42 29.51 -19.19
CA PHE A 268 1.23 29.21 -18.41
C PHE A 268 1.23 29.89 -17.04
N LEU A 269 2.31 29.74 -16.26
CA LEU A 269 2.43 30.27 -14.90
C LEU A 269 2.35 31.80 -14.86
N THR A 270 2.97 32.49 -15.83
CA THR A 270 2.91 33.96 -15.93
C THR A 270 1.48 34.42 -16.22
N ARG A 271 0.79 33.74 -17.14
CA ARG A 271 -0.60 34.06 -17.51
C ARG A 271 -1.57 33.76 -16.36
N SER A 272 -1.41 32.64 -15.67
CA SER A 272 -2.26 32.27 -14.53
C SER A 272 -2.07 33.19 -13.32
N GLY A 273 -0.86 33.71 -13.11
CA GLY A 273 -0.59 34.71 -12.08
C GLY A 273 -1.20 36.08 -12.37
N MET A 274 -1.28 36.49 -13.65
CA MET A 274 -1.80 37.82 -14.03
C MET A 274 -3.31 37.86 -14.22
N GLN A 275 -3.93 36.80 -14.76
CA GLN A 275 -5.36 36.74 -15.09
C GLN A 275 -5.95 35.33 -14.80
N PRO A 276 -6.20 34.97 -13.53
CA PRO A 276 -6.70 33.64 -13.18
C PRO A 276 -8.13 33.36 -13.69
N SER A 277 -8.94 34.40 -13.95
CA SER A 277 -10.33 34.28 -14.43
C SER A 277 -10.47 34.09 -15.95
N SER A 278 -9.38 34.20 -16.72
CA SER A 278 -9.40 34.06 -18.18
C SER A 278 -8.99 32.67 -18.67
N ILE A 279 -8.66 31.75 -17.77
CA ILE A 279 -8.18 30.40 -18.08
C ILE A 279 -9.37 29.43 -18.03
N ASP A 280 -9.60 28.72 -19.12
CA ASP A 280 -10.64 27.70 -19.22
C ASP A 280 -10.21 26.37 -18.57
N GLU A 281 -11.16 25.44 -18.38
CA GLU A 281 -10.82 24.12 -17.82
C GLU A 281 -9.90 23.31 -18.76
N SER A 282 -9.99 23.51 -20.08
CA SER A 282 -9.12 22.82 -21.05
C SER A 282 -7.64 23.23 -20.91
N GLU A 283 -7.36 24.48 -20.54
CA GLU A 283 -6.02 24.98 -20.24
C GLU A 283 -5.50 24.46 -18.90
N TYR A 284 -6.36 24.29 -17.89
CA TYR A 284 -5.96 23.62 -16.65
C TYR A 284 -5.64 22.15 -16.85
N GLU A 285 -6.39 21.44 -17.70
CA GLU A 285 -6.05 20.07 -18.07
C GLU A 285 -4.69 19.99 -18.77
N PHE A 286 -4.41 20.92 -19.69
CA PHE A 286 -3.12 20.99 -20.35
C PHE A 286 -1.99 21.31 -19.36
N ALA A 287 -2.19 22.28 -18.48
CA ALA A 287 -1.21 22.63 -17.45
C ALA A 287 -0.96 21.47 -16.47
N SER A 288 -1.97 20.67 -16.16
CA SER A 288 -1.81 19.45 -15.35
C SER A 288 -0.93 18.44 -16.07
N CYS A 289 -1.12 18.24 -17.37
CA CYS A 289 -0.28 17.36 -18.18
C CYS A 289 1.18 17.87 -18.25
N VAL A 290 1.38 19.18 -18.44
CA VAL A 290 2.71 19.81 -18.41
C VAL A 290 3.37 19.63 -17.04
N CYS A 291 2.66 19.88 -15.94
CA CYS A 291 3.16 19.70 -14.58
C CYS A 291 3.55 18.24 -14.32
N GLU A 292 2.69 17.27 -14.66
CA GLU A 292 3.01 15.83 -14.57
C GLU A 292 4.27 15.46 -15.37
N THR A 293 4.44 16.05 -16.55
CA THR A 293 5.61 15.84 -17.41
C THR A 293 6.88 16.40 -16.76
N MET A 294 6.81 17.60 -16.18
CA MET A 294 7.93 18.20 -15.44
C MET A 294 8.31 17.41 -14.19
N VAL A 295 7.31 16.88 -13.47
CA VAL A 295 7.52 15.98 -12.31
C VAL A 295 8.22 14.69 -12.77
N ALA A 296 7.79 14.08 -13.88
CA ALA A 296 8.42 12.90 -14.45
C ALA A 296 9.88 13.17 -14.85
N LEU A 297 10.13 14.32 -15.49
CA LEU A 297 11.48 14.75 -15.87
C LEU A 297 12.38 14.93 -14.62
N GLY A 298 11.88 15.62 -13.60
CA GLY A 298 12.59 15.88 -12.35
C GLY A 298 12.80 14.64 -11.45
N SER A 299 11.98 13.60 -11.61
CA SER A 299 12.12 12.35 -10.84
C SER A 299 13.00 11.30 -11.55
N SER A 300 12.88 11.17 -12.87
CA SER A 300 13.59 10.13 -13.64
C SER A 300 14.89 10.62 -14.27
N ASN A 301 14.99 11.91 -14.63
CA ASN A 301 16.05 12.44 -15.50
C ASN A 301 16.73 13.71 -14.95
N MET A 302 16.66 13.94 -13.63
CA MET A 302 17.25 15.09 -12.94
C MET A 302 18.74 15.31 -13.25
N GLN A 303 19.49 14.23 -13.54
CA GLN A 303 20.92 14.29 -13.86
C GLN A 303 21.22 15.17 -15.08
N CYS A 304 20.32 15.23 -16.07
CA CYS A 304 20.48 16.07 -17.26
C CYS A 304 20.32 17.57 -16.95
N ILE A 305 19.61 17.91 -15.86
CA ILE A 305 19.37 19.30 -15.43
C ILE A 305 20.52 19.79 -14.53
N LEU A 306 21.03 18.90 -13.66
CA LEU A 306 22.06 19.21 -12.66
C LEU A 306 23.40 19.70 -13.23
N ALA A 307 23.66 19.50 -14.53
CA ALA A 307 24.87 19.98 -15.20
C ALA A 307 24.99 21.51 -15.20
N ASP A 308 23.85 22.23 -15.17
CA ASP A 308 23.80 23.69 -15.14
C ASP A 308 23.03 24.16 -13.89
N GLY A 309 23.76 24.79 -12.96
CA GLY A 309 23.20 25.26 -11.70
C GLY A 309 22.15 26.35 -11.86
N ALA A 310 22.25 27.20 -12.89
CA ALA A 310 21.27 28.26 -13.14
C ALA A 310 19.95 27.67 -13.66
N ARG A 311 20.03 26.70 -14.58
CA ARG A 311 18.85 25.96 -15.08
C ARG A 311 18.17 25.15 -13.99
N THR A 312 18.96 24.51 -13.12
CA THR A 312 18.44 23.77 -11.98
C THR A 312 17.64 24.69 -11.04
N PHE A 313 18.18 25.87 -10.74
CA PHE A 313 17.49 26.84 -9.89
C PHE A 313 16.17 27.34 -10.53
N GLN A 314 16.19 27.68 -11.82
CA GLN A 314 14.98 28.09 -12.55
C GLN A 314 13.90 27.00 -12.56
N PHE A 315 14.29 25.75 -12.76
CA PHE A 315 13.36 24.61 -12.70
C PHE A 315 12.73 24.46 -11.33
N LEU A 316 13.53 24.53 -10.26
CA LEU A 316 13.03 24.46 -8.88
C LEU A 316 12.09 25.63 -8.57
N GLN A 317 12.35 26.82 -9.10
CA GLN A 317 11.48 27.98 -8.95
C GLN A 317 10.12 27.76 -9.64
N GLN A 318 10.08 27.25 -10.87
CA GLN A 318 8.80 26.92 -11.53
C GLN A 318 8.03 25.82 -10.79
N MET A 319 8.73 24.79 -10.28
CA MET A 319 8.09 23.76 -9.45
C MET A 319 7.52 24.33 -8.14
N LEU A 320 8.15 25.38 -7.59
CA LEU A 320 7.62 26.11 -6.43
C LEU A 320 6.39 26.94 -6.81
N GLU A 321 6.36 27.58 -7.98
CA GLU A 321 5.19 28.31 -8.48
C GLU A 321 3.99 27.36 -8.68
N TYR A 322 4.20 26.16 -9.24
CA TYR A 322 3.16 25.12 -9.29
C TYR A 322 2.70 24.67 -7.91
N TYR A 323 3.61 24.61 -6.93
CA TYR A 323 3.27 24.27 -5.55
C TYR A 323 2.41 25.36 -4.88
N GLN A 324 2.69 26.63 -5.17
CA GLN A 324 1.92 27.79 -4.68
C GLN A 324 0.60 28.00 -5.41
N HIS A 325 0.46 27.43 -6.61
CA HIS A 325 -0.68 27.64 -7.48
C HIS A 325 -2.01 27.37 -6.76
N TYR A 326 -3.05 28.15 -7.06
CA TYR A 326 -4.32 28.08 -6.35
C TYR A 326 -5.07 26.75 -6.59
N LYS A 327 -5.09 26.24 -7.84
CA LYS A 327 -5.71 24.94 -8.20
C LYS A 327 -5.06 23.75 -7.48
N ILE A 328 -5.86 22.89 -6.87
CA ILE A 328 -5.37 21.77 -6.04
C ILE A 328 -4.67 20.67 -6.86
N THR A 329 -5.10 20.42 -8.09
CA THR A 329 -4.53 19.40 -8.98
C THR A 329 -3.06 19.68 -9.29
N LEU A 330 -2.73 20.93 -9.65
CA LEU A 330 -1.34 21.35 -9.93
C LEU A 330 -0.48 21.32 -8.67
N HIS A 331 -1.01 21.80 -7.55
CA HIS A 331 -0.32 21.71 -6.26
C HIS A 331 0.00 20.25 -5.90
N PHE A 332 -0.96 19.35 -6.05
CA PHE A 332 -0.80 17.94 -5.70
C PHE A 332 0.29 17.27 -6.54
N GLN A 333 0.36 17.55 -7.84
CA GLN A 333 1.42 17.03 -8.69
C GLN A 333 2.80 17.55 -8.27
N SER A 334 2.93 18.85 -7.97
CA SER A 334 4.18 19.42 -7.46
C SER A 334 4.56 18.87 -6.07
N LEU A 335 3.60 18.59 -5.19
CA LEU A 335 3.83 17.94 -3.90
C LEU A 335 4.53 16.58 -4.06
N LEU A 336 4.12 15.77 -5.04
CA LEU A 336 4.76 14.48 -5.33
C LEU A 336 6.23 14.65 -5.72
N PHE A 337 6.55 15.68 -6.50
CA PHE A 337 7.92 16.02 -6.86
C PHE A 337 8.77 16.40 -5.64
N TRP A 338 8.31 17.35 -4.82
CA TRP A 338 9.06 17.82 -3.65
C TRP A 338 9.32 16.71 -2.62
N LEU A 339 8.37 15.77 -2.48
CA LEU A 339 8.56 14.58 -1.64
C LEU A 339 9.69 13.69 -2.12
N VAL A 340 9.83 13.49 -3.44
CA VAL A 340 10.91 12.68 -4.02
C VAL A 340 12.25 13.40 -3.87
N VAL A 341 12.32 14.68 -4.27
CA VAL A 341 13.56 15.46 -4.30
C VAL A 341 14.15 15.68 -2.91
N LEU A 342 13.32 16.02 -1.93
CA LEU A 342 13.82 16.32 -0.58
C LEU A 342 14.10 15.06 0.26
N ARG A 343 13.52 13.91 -0.09
CA ARG A 343 13.75 12.62 0.61
C ARG A 343 15.07 11.96 0.20
N GLU A 344 15.72 12.41 -0.89
CA GLU A 344 17.05 11.90 -1.27
C GLU A 344 18.08 12.16 -0.16
N PRO A 345 18.72 11.10 0.38
CA PRO A 345 19.62 11.26 1.50
C PRO A 345 20.94 11.85 1.02
N SER A 346 21.36 12.95 1.64
CA SER A 346 22.75 13.45 1.61
C SER A 346 23.67 12.46 2.33
N LYS A 347 23.86 11.25 1.79
CA LYS A 347 24.86 10.29 2.26
C LYS A 347 26.24 10.69 1.71
N SER A 348 26.77 11.81 2.18
CA SER A 348 28.22 11.97 2.29
C SER A 348 28.68 11.35 3.61
N LYS A 349 28.47 10.05 3.79
CA LYS A 349 29.22 9.27 4.79
C LYS A 349 30.49 8.79 4.08
N SER A 350 31.61 9.41 4.45
CA SER A 350 32.95 8.88 4.17
C SER A 350 33.00 7.42 4.59
N ILE A 351 33.16 6.51 3.62
CA ILE A 351 33.57 5.14 3.91
C ILE A 351 35.08 5.23 4.15
N ALA A 352 35.47 5.42 5.41
CA ALA A 352 36.83 5.15 5.83
C ALA A 352 37.05 3.64 5.67
N ARG A 353 37.85 3.27 4.66
CA ARG A 353 38.37 1.91 4.54
C ARG A 353 39.26 1.66 5.75
N VAL A 354 38.86 0.72 6.60
CA VAL A 354 39.75 0.08 7.55
C VAL A 354 40.75 -0.75 6.74
N SER A 355 42.01 -0.32 6.73
CA SER A 355 43.16 -1.17 6.48
C SER A 355 44.25 -0.73 7.47
N GLY A 356 44.83 -1.72 8.15
CA GLY A 356 45.61 -1.54 9.36
C GLY A 356 47.04 -1.05 9.15
N ASP A 357 47.62 -0.77 10.32
CA ASP A 357 49.03 -0.76 10.72
C ASP A 357 49.87 0.54 10.61
N ASN A 358 50.07 1.10 11.82
CA ASN A 358 51.31 1.55 12.46
C ASN A 358 52.16 2.75 11.95
N SER A 359 52.33 3.66 12.92
CA SER A 359 53.56 4.39 13.33
C SER A 359 53.81 5.84 12.87
N ALA A 360 53.82 6.71 13.90
CA ALA A 360 54.73 7.84 14.21
C ALA A 360 55.05 8.97 13.20
N ALA A 361 54.70 10.19 13.66
CA ALA A 361 55.44 11.46 13.66
C ALA A 361 56.09 12.01 12.37
N GLY A 362 55.74 13.26 12.04
CA GLY A 362 56.58 14.16 11.23
C GLY A 362 55.81 15.24 10.48
N ASN A 363 56.04 16.50 10.84
CA ASN A 363 55.60 17.69 10.10
C ASN A 363 56.17 17.74 8.68
N SER A 364 55.37 18.15 7.70
CA SER A 364 55.79 19.07 6.63
C SER A 364 54.61 19.51 5.78
N ALA A 365 54.51 20.82 5.55
CA ALA A 365 53.64 21.44 4.57
C ALA A 365 54.03 21.03 3.15
N SER A 366 53.04 20.73 2.30
CA SER A 366 53.15 20.91 0.85
C SER A 366 51.77 21.09 0.21
N THR A 367 51.65 22.21 -0.49
CA THR A 367 50.66 22.55 -1.52
C THR A 367 50.68 21.52 -2.65
N GLY A 368 49.50 21.07 -3.10
CA GLY A 368 49.36 20.15 -4.22
C GLY A 368 47.90 19.83 -4.51
N ASP A 369 47.32 20.68 -5.35
CA ASP A 369 45.98 20.63 -5.93
C ASP A 369 45.63 19.27 -6.56
N LEU A 370 44.56 18.62 -6.10
CA LEU A 370 43.87 17.53 -6.80
C LEU A 370 42.38 17.59 -6.42
N SER A 371 41.61 18.23 -7.30
CA SER A 371 40.15 18.36 -7.29
C SER A 371 39.45 17.00 -7.13
N THR A 372 38.93 16.73 -5.93
CA THR A 372 37.90 15.73 -5.73
C THR A 372 36.55 16.38 -6.02
N GLU A 373 36.00 16.14 -7.21
CA GLU A 373 34.62 16.53 -7.55
C GLU A 373 33.63 15.89 -6.57
N LYS A 374 33.24 16.65 -5.54
CA LYS A 374 32.07 16.35 -4.72
C LYS A 374 30.84 16.50 -5.61
N LYS A 375 30.19 15.39 -5.98
CA LYS A 375 28.87 15.39 -6.64
C LYS A 375 27.89 16.21 -5.80
N LYS A 376 27.49 17.39 -6.30
CA LYS A 376 26.47 18.25 -5.71
C LYS A 376 25.09 17.59 -5.92
N GLY A 377 24.38 17.30 -4.84
CA GLY A 377 22.97 16.87 -4.92
C GLY A 377 22.03 18.04 -5.17
N VAL A 378 20.78 17.77 -5.56
CA VAL A 378 19.72 18.77 -5.83
C VAL A 378 19.49 19.67 -4.60
N SER A 379 19.62 19.13 -3.39
CA SER A 379 19.43 19.85 -2.12
C SER A 379 20.38 21.03 -1.90
N VAL A 380 21.49 21.11 -2.65
CA VAL A 380 22.41 22.27 -2.61
C VAL A 380 21.79 23.51 -3.26
N PHE A 381 20.85 23.32 -4.19
CA PHE A 381 20.19 24.41 -4.93
C PHE A 381 18.89 24.90 -4.27
N VAL A 382 18.42 24.22 -3.22
CA VAL A 382 17.22 24.61 -2.47
C VAL A 382 17.63 25.62 -1.39
N THR A 383 17.21 26.87 -1.55
CA THR A 383 17.50 27.96 -0.62
C THR A 383 16.57 27.91 0.61
N ASP A 384 16.98 28.59 1.67
CA ASP A 384 16.18 28.72 2.89
C ASP A 384 14.83 29.43 2.63
N GLU A 385 14.75 30.29 1.62
CA GLU A 385 13.52 30.92 1.14
C GLU A 385 12.55 29.91 0.50
N ILE A 386 13.06 28.97 -0.30
CA ILE A 386 12.24 27.90 -0.90
C ILE A 386 11.67 27.01 0.20
N TYR A 387 12.50 26.57 1.17
CA TYR A 387 12.02 25.80 2.31
C TYR A 387 10.94 26.54 3.10
N SER A 388 11.13 27.84 3.32
CA SER A 388 10.18 28.67 4.05
C SER A 388 8.84 28.76 3.33
N THR A 389 8.88 28.95 2.02
CA THR A 389 7.69 29.06 1.17
C THR A 389 6.91 27.75 1.12
N ILE A 390 7.60 26.61 0.95
CA ILE A 390 6.96 25.29 0.94
C ILE A 390 6.25 25.02 2.27
N LEU A 391 6.88 25.33 3.40
CA LEU A 391 6.30 25.15 4.72
C LEU A 391 5.05 26.03 4.91
N ASP A 392 5.11 27.33 4.58
CA ASP A 392 3.97 28.24 4.71
C ASP A 392 2.75 27.76 3.88
N VAL A 393 2.98 27.37 2.63
CA VAL A 393 1.92 26.83 1.74
C VAL A 393 1.39 25.48 2.27
N SER A 394 2.29 24.59 2.71
CA SER A 394 1.90 23.30 3.30
C SER A 394 0.95 23.51 4.47
N PHE A 395 1.31 24.42 5.38
CA PHE A 395 0.51 24.68 6.56
C PHE A 395 -0.84 25.34 6.26
N LYS A 396 -0.92 26.18 5.22
CA LYS A 396 -2.19 26.77 4.75
C LYS A 396 -3.13 25.72 4.15
N ARG A 397 -2.58 24.69 3.49
CA ARG A 397 -3.33 23.65 2.76
C ARG A 397 -3.75 22.42 3.58
N MET A 398 -3.51 22.40 4.89
CA MET A 398 -3.89 21.27 5.77
C MET A 398 -5.39 21.16 6.08
N LEU A 399 -6.20 22.14 5.64
CA LEU A 399 -7.63 22.25 5.96
C LEU A 399 -8.51 21.57 4.91
N LYS A 400 -9.66 21.02 5.30
CA LYS A 400 -10.71 20.58 4.35
C LYS A 400 -11.79 21.67 4.30
N ASN A 401 -12.06 22.25 3.13
CA ASN A 401 -13.09 23.28 3.02
C ASN A 401 -14.49 22.68 3.28
N ASN A 402 -15.26 23.32 4.16
CA ASN A 402 -16.70 23.07 4.32
C ASN A 402 -17.49 24.25 3.74
N GLY A 403 -17.50 24.35 2.39
CA GLY A 403 -18.57 25.00 1.62
C GLY A 403 -19.02 26.42 1.98
N SER A 404 -18.21 27.28 2.60
CA SER A 404 -18.59 28.68 2.85
C SER A 404 -17.58 29.65 2.25
N ALA A 405 -18.09 30.50 1.37
CA ALA A 405 -17.34 31.51 0.64
C ALA A 405 -16.71 32.54 1.60
N THR A 406 -15.37 32.61 1.61
CA THR A 406 -14.43 33.73 1.88
C THR A 406 -13.10 33.05 2.25
N SER A 407 -11.95 33.20 1.56
CA SER A 407 -11.31 34.34 0.91
C SER A 407 -10.62 33.85 -0.38
N GLY A 408 -10.78 34.58 -1.48
CA GLY A 408 -10.50 34.12 -2.85
C GLY A 408 -9.03 33.98 -3.26
N LEU A 409 -8.22 33.15 -2.59
CA LEU A 409 -6.81 32.97 -2.96
C LEU A 409 -6.32 31.52 -3.13
N LEU A 410 -7.06 30.49 -2.65
CA LEU A 410 -6.57 29.10 -2.76
C LEU A 410 -7.72 28.08 -2.87
N GLU A 411 -7.65 27.17 -3.86
CA GLU A 411 -8.54 26.01 -3.93
C GLU A 411 -8.00 24.93 -2.98
N ILE A 412 -8.77 24.62 -1.94
CA ILE A 412 -8.30 23.79 -0.82
C ILE A 412 -8.46 22.30 -1.13
N TRP A 413 -9.65 21.87 -1.60
CA TRP A 413 -9.95 20.50 -2.01
C TRP A 413 -11.20 20.48 -2.89
N SER A 414 -11.22 19.65 -3.95
CA SER A 414 -12.36 19.50 -4.87
C SER A 414 -12.93 18.07 -4.83
N GLU A 415 -14.24 17.94 -5.09
CA GLU A 415 -14.94 16.63 -5.11
C GLU A 415 -14.42 15.69 -6.22
N GLU A 416 -13.85 16.24 -7.31
CA GLU A 416 -13.27 15.46 -8.41
C GLU A 416 -12.08 14.57 -8.00
N LEU A 417 -11.40 14.91 -6.90
CA LEU A 417 -10.29 14.12 -6.36
C LEU A 417 -10.74 13.02 -5.38
N GLU A 418 -11.97 13.08 -4.85
CA GLU A 418 -12.50 12.09 -3.88
C GLU A 418 -12.57 10.68 -4.48
N GLY A 419 -12.71 10.54 -5.81
CA GLY A 419 -12.70 9.24 -6.49
C GLY A 419 -11.30 8.60 -6.66
N LYS A 420 -10.21 9.34 -6.45
CA LYS A 420 -8.82 8.87 -6.67
C LYS A 420 -7.99 8.76 -5.38
N SER A 421 -8.30 9.55 -4.36
CA SER A 421 -7.65 9.49 -3.04
C SER A 421 -8.38 10.32 -2.01
N ASP A 422 -8.53 9.81 -0.78
CA ASP A 422 -9.12 10.58 0.31
C ASP A 422 -8.22 11.77 0.73
N PHE A 423 -8.84 12.87 1.16
CA PHE A 423 -8.15 14.03 1.74
C PHE A 423 -7.14 13.65 2.84
N CYS A 424 -7.42 12.58 3.59
CA CYS A 424 -6.51 12.04 4.60
C CYS A 424 -5.14 11.62 4.02
N ASN A 425 -5.12 11.03 2.82
CA ASN A 425 -3.88 10.63 2.15
C ASN A 425 -3.08 11.85 1.69
N TYR A 426 -3.78 12.87 1.17
CA TYR A 426 -3.16 14.14 0.80
C TYR A 426 -2.54 14.84 2.02
N ARG A 427 -3.27 14.96 3.13
CA ARG A 427 -2.76 15.53 4.38
C ARG A 427 -1.55 14.76 4.92
N THR A 428 -1.56 13.43 4.81
CA THR A 428 -0.41 12.59 5.21
C THR A 428 0.84 12.89 4.38
N LYS A 429 0.70 13.09 3.06
CA LYS A 429 1.80 13.48 2.16
C LYS A 429 2.37 14.87 2.52
N LEU A 430 1.53 15.84 2.87
CA LEU A 430 1.99 17.15 3.35
C LEU A 430 2.78 17.03 4.66
N LEU A 431 2.29 16.25 5.63
CA LEU A 431 2.99 16.03 6.90
C LEU A 431 4.35 15.34 6.69
N ASP A 432 4.44 14.39 5.77
CA ASP A 432 5.71 13.77 5.40
C ASP A 432 6.71 14.78 4.84
N LEU A 433 6.26 15.71 3.99
CA LEU A 433 7.10 16.78 3.44
C LEU A 433 7.60 17.70 4.56
N ILE A 434 6.72 18.13 5.46
CA ILE A 434 7.05 18.97 6.63
C ILE A 434 8.12 18.28 7.50
N LYS A 435 7.97 16.98 7.78
CA LYS A 435 8.95 16.21 8.57
C LYS A 435 10.32 16.18 7.90
N VAL A 436 10.37 15.96 6.58
CA VAL A 436 11.63 15.96 5.82
C VAL A 436 12.31 17.33 5.92
N ILE A 437 11.57 18.42 5.71
CA ILE A 437 12.14 19.77 5.80
C ILE A 437 12.61 20.08 7.23
N ALA A 438 11.81 19.75 8.25
CA ALA A 438 12.16 19.96 9.66
C ALA A 438 13.44 19.21 10.07
N SER A 439 13.70 18.03 9.48
CA SER A 439 14.94 17.30 9.71
C SER A 439 16.18 17.93 9.06
N GLN A 440 16.02 18.73 8.00
CA GLN A 440 17.10 19.36 7.23
C GLN A 440 17.35 20.82 7.64
N ARG A 441 16.31 21.55 8.04
CA ARG A 441 16.29 22.98 8.39
C ARG A 441 15.39 23.22 9.61
N SER A 442 15.82 22.72 10.76
CA SER A 442 15.04 22.71 12.01
C SER A 442 14.61 24.09 12.51
N VAL A 443 15.51 25.08 12.49
CA VAL A 443 15.21 26.45 12.99
C VAL A 443 14.14 27.14 12.14
N ILE A 444 14.24 27.02 10.81
CA ILE A 444 13.28 27.60 9.87
C ILE A 444 11.90 26.95 10.07
N ALA A 445 11.87 25.61 10.14
CA ALA A 445 10.62 24.88 10.37
C ALA A 445 9.97 25.26 11.70
N ALA A 446 10.75 25.39 12.78
CA ALA A 446 10.27 25.82 14.09
C ALA A 446 9.72 27.25 14.07
N ALA A 447 10.42 28.20 13.42
CA ALA A 447 9.96 29.59 13.33
C ALA A 447 8.63 29.71 12.56
N ILE A 448 8.51 29.02 11.43
CA ILE A 448 7.31 29.12 10.57
C ILE A 448 6.10 28.44 11.21
N VAL A 449 6.27 27.30 11.86
CA VAL A 449 5.15 26.64 12.54
C VAL A 449 4.63 27.49 13.71
N VAL A 450 5.52 28.10 14.50
CA VAL A 450 5.12 29.02 15.58
C VAL A 450 4.45 30.28 15.03
N GLN A 451 4.98 30.85 13.94
CA GLN A 451 4.34 31.98 13.26
C GLN A 451 2.94 31.62 12.78
N ARG A 452 2.75 30.44 12.19
CA ARG A 452 1.43 29.96 11.75
C ARG A 452 0.48 29.79 12.92
N ILE A 453 0.93 29.21 14.03
CA ILE A 453 0.13 29.04 15.25
C ILE A 453 -0.33 30.40 15.77
N ASN A 454 0.56 31.39 15.84
CA ASN A 454 0.23 32.74 16.27
C ASN A 454 -0.82 33.41 15.37
N VAL A 455 -0.73 33.21 14.05
CA VAL A 455 -1.74 33.71 13.10
C VAL A 455 -3.09 33.05 13.33
N VAL A 456 -3.12 31.73 13.55
CA VAL A 456 -4.36 30.97 13.76
C VAL A 456 -4.99 31.25 15.12
N PHE A 457 -4.18 31.49 16.17
CA PHE A 457 -4.69 31.84 17.49
C PHE A 457 -5.35 33.23 17.49
N GLY A 458 -4.87 34.15 16.67
CA GLY A 458 -5.43 35.50 16.55
C GLY A 458 -5.52 36.21 17.91
N ASP A 459 -6.68 36.82 18.20
CA ASP A 459 -6.97 37.28 19.57
C ASP A 459 -7.33 36.07 20.44
N ALA A 460 -6.39 35.66 21.28
CA ALA A 460 -6.48 34.47 22.13
C ALA A 460 -7.56 34.59 23.24
N ASN A 461 -8.06 35.80 23.50
CA ASN A 461 -9.07 36.09 24.53
C ASN A 461 -10.53 36.00 24.02
N GLN A 462 -10.75 35.74 22.74
CA GLN A 462 -12.11 35.50 22.24
C GLN A 462 -12.65 34.19 22.78
N ALA A 463 -13.77 34.26 23.49
CA ALA A 463 -14.39 33.11 24.17
C ALA A 463 -14.92 32.04 23.20
N THR A 464 -15.32 32.43 21.99
CA THR A 464 -15.90 31.54 20.97
C THR A 464 -15.15 31.69 19.64
N LYS A 465 -14.60 30.59 19.12
CA LYS A 465 -13.94 30.52 17.80
C LYS A 465 -14.91 29.95 16.75
N SER A 466 -14.82 30.39 15.50
CA SER A 466 -15.65 29.82 14.44
C SER A 466 -15.24 28.37 14.15
N PRO A 467 -16.12 27.52 13.59
CA PRO A 467 -15.74 26.15 13.20
C PRO A 467 -14.55 26.09 12.24
N GLN A 468 -14.40 27.10 11.38
CA GLN A 468 -13.27 27.22 10.45
C GLN A 468 -11.96 27.53 11.18
N ASP A 469 -12.02 28.34 12.25
CA ASP A 469 -10.85 28.62 13.09
C ASP A 469 -10.44 27.38 13.87
N LEU A 470 -11.39 26.57 14.36
CA LEU A 470 -11.10 25.30 15.04
C LEU A 470 -10.41 24.29 14.10
N ASP A 471 -10.93 24.13 12.88
CA ASP A 471 -10.28 23.28 11.85
C ASP A 471 -8.86 23.79 11.58
N ALA A 472 -8.66 25.12 11.50
CA ALA A 472 -7.34 25.76 11.30
C ALA A 472 -6.37 25.47 12.44
N MET A 473 -6.86 25.50 13.68
CA MET A 473 -6.10 25.18 14.89
C MET A 473 -5.69 23.70 14.92
N GLU A 474 -6.57 22.78 14.54
CA GLU A 474 -6.24 21.35 14.44
C GLU A 474 -5.19 21.07 13.36
N GLY A 475 -5.33 21.70 12.20
CA GLY A 475 -4.31 21.63 11.16
C GLY A 475 -2.95 22.06 11.69
N ALA A 476 -2.86 23.25 12.28
CA ALA A 476 -1.61 23.79 12.82
C ALA A 476 -1.02 22.90 13.93
N GLN A 477 -1.85 22.23 14.74
CA GLN A 477 -1.40 21.26 15.75
C GLN A 477 -0.70 20.05 15.10
N LEU A 478 -1.28 19.45 14.05
CA LEU A 478 -0.65 18.34 13.33
C LEU A 478 0.69 18.75 12.70
N GLY A 479 0.75 19.98 12.19
CA GLY A 479 1.98 20.59 11.69
C GLY A 479 3.05 20.71 12.77
N LEU A 480 2.68 21.20 13.97
CA LEU A 480 3.58 21.30 15.13
C LEU A 480 4.10 19.93 15.54
N GLU A 481 3.22 18.94 15.68
CA GLU A 481 3.59 17.57 16.03
C GLU A 481 4.58 16.99 15.01
N ALA A 482 4.37 17.21 13.72
CA ALA A 482 5.30 16.79 12.67
C ALA A 482 6.68 17.44 12.80
N VAL A 483 6.75 18.76 13.06
CA VAL A 483 8.00 19.50 13.23
C VAL A 483 8.74 19.05 14.50
N VAL A 484 8.06 19.01 15.64
CA VAL A 484 8.69 18.65 16.94
C VAL A 484 9.19 17.22 16.92
N ASN A 485 8.41 16.26 16.39
CA ASN A 485 8.85 14.88 16.26
C ASN A 485 10.07 14.74 15.34
N ALA A 486 10.11 15.47 14.22
CA ALA A 486 11.26 15.43 13.31
C ALA A 486 12.54 16.01 13.94
N ILE A 487 12.41 17.01 14.82
CA ILE A 487 13.55 17.67 15.47
C ILE A 487 14.05 16.89 16.69
N PHE A 488 13.15 16.35 17.53
CA PHE A 488 13.49 15.80 18.84
C PHE A 488 13.28 14.26 18.98
N ASP A 489 12.46 13.64 18.14
CA ASP A 489 12.13 12.20 18.20
C ASP A 489 12.90 11.34 17.16
N GLY A 490 13.56 11.98 16.18
CA GLY A 490 14.25 11.32 15.05
C GLY A 490 15.73 10.95 15.26
N SER A 491 16.24 9.99 14.46
CA SER A 491 17.59 9.38 14.49
C SER A 491 18.80 10.32 14.21
N VAL A 492 18.57 11.62 14.16
CA VAL A 492 19.66 12.59 14.20
C VAL A 492 20.08 12.67 15.65
N ASP A 493 21.26 12.12 15.98
CA ASP A 493 21.90 12.38 17.27
C ASP A 493 21.81 13.89 17.53
N CYS A 494 20.91 14.32 18.41
CA CYS A 494 20.87 15.71 18.87
C CYS A 494 22.23 16.09 19.47
N GLY A 495 23.12 15.13 19.76
CA GLY A 495 24.54 15.35 20.04
C GLY A 495 25.37 16.03 18.94
N LYS A 496 24.92 16.09 17.67
CA LYS A 496 25.70 16.64 16.53
C LYS A 496 25.19 17.98 15.98
N THR A 497 24.07 18.50 16.46
CA THR A 497 23.60 19.85 16.13
C THR A 497 24.43 20.90 16.87
N ASP A 498 24.77 21.99 16.18
CA ASP A 498 25.51 23.12 16.73
C ASP A 498 24.82 23.68 17.99
N LEU A 499 25.62 24.15 18.96
CA LEU A 499 25.13 24.66 20.25
C LEU A 499 24.23 25.88 20.06
N ASP A 500 24.52 26.72 19.05
CA ASP A 500 23.70 27.88 18.70
C ASP A 500 22.30 27.47 18.20
N THR A 501 22.23 26.50 17.27
CA THR A 501 20.97 25.95 16.76
C THR A 501 20.09 25.40 17.90
N LYS A 502 20.68 24.72 18.88
CA LYS A 502 19.93 24.21 20.05
C LYS A 502 19.39 25.33 20.92
N SER A 503 20.17 26.38 21.16
CA SER A 503 19.73 27.53 21.94
C SER A 503 18.57 28.26 21.26
N GLN A 504 18.65 28.44 19.93
CA GLN A 504 17.59 29.06 19.13
C GLN A 504 16.31 28.22 19.17
N LEU A 505 16.39 26.91 18.95
CA LEU A 505 15.24 26.01 19.03
C LEU A 505 14.61 26.01 20.43
N HIS A 506 15.43 26.00 21.48
CA HIS A 506 14.94 26.08 22.85
C HIS A 506 14.14 27.35 23.08
N LYS A 507 14.67 28.53 22.72
CA LYS A 507 13.97 29.82 22.86
C LYS A 507 12.62 29.85 22.12
N ILE A 508 12.56 29.30 20.90
CA ILE A 508 11.34 29.27 20.10
C ILE A 508 10.26 28.42 20.78
N PHE A 509 10.59 27.17 21.15
CA PHE A 509 9.60 26.26 21.73
C PHE A 509 9.27 26.59 23.20
N GLU A 510 10.22 27.13 23.96
CA GLU A 510 9.95 27.64 25.31
C GLU A 510 8.98 28.83 25.26
N GLY A 511 9.17 29.76 24.32
CA GLY A 511 8.25 30.88 24.10
C GLY A 511 6.83 30.41 23.76
N LEU A 512 6.70 29.43 22.86
CA LEU A 512 5.40 28.81 22.55
C LEU A 512 4.79 28.11 23.76
N LEU A 513 5.59 27.37 24.53
CA LEU A 513 5.09 26.65 25.71
C LEU A 513 4.58 27.62 26.79
N GLN A 514 5.31 28.69 27.08
CA GLN A 514 4.88 29.74 28.01
C GLN A 514 3.56 30.39 27.56
N GLN A 515 3.43 30.66 26.26
CA GLN A 515 2.19 31.16 25.68
C GLN A 515 1.04 30.17 25.93
N LEU A 516 1.21 28.88 25.64
CA LEU A 516 0.17 27.85 25.87
C LEU A 516 -0.22 27.75 27.35
N LEU A 517 0.75 27.71 28.26
CA LEU A 517 0.49 27.64 29.70
C LEU A 517 -0.34 28.83 30.22
N SER A 518 -0.19 30.01 29.61
CA SER A 518 -0.95 31.22 29.95
C SER A 518 -2.41 31.23 29.49
N LEU A 519 -2.77 30.39 28.50
CA LEU A 519 -4.12 30.36 27.91
C LEU A 519 -5.15 29.73 28.86
N LYS A 520 -6.36 30.28 28.89
CA LYS A 520 -7.48 29.79 29.73
C LYS A 520 -8.68 29.37 28.88
N TRP A 521 -8.49 28.39 28.01
CA TRP A 521 -9.56 27.83 27.21
C TRP A 521 -10.36 26.79 28.00
N THR A 522 -11.60 27.13 28.34
CA THR A 522 -12.49 26.31 29.18
C THR A 522 -13.61 25.62 28.39
N GLU A 523 -13.79 25.95 27.11
CA GLU A 523 -14.76 25.25 26.25
C GLU A 523 -14.26 23.85 25.86
N PRO A 524 -15.13 22.82 25.78
CA PRO A 524 -14.73 21.43 25.51
C PRO A 524 -13.81 21.26 24.29
N ASN A 525 -14.17 21.83 23.13
CA ASN A 525 -13.38 21.67 21.90
C ASN A 525 -12.03 22.39 21.99
N LEU A 526 -12.00 23.61 22.54
CA LEU A 526 -10.76 24.38 22.71
C LEU A 526 -9.85 23.75 23.76
N ALA A 527 -10.39 23.18 24.84
CA ALA A 527 -9.62 22.45 25.83
C ALA A 527 -8.94 21.21 25.24
N VAL A 528 -9.65 20.45 24.39
CA VAL A 528 -9.07 19.29 23.66
C VAL A 528 -7.94 19.74 22.75
N ILE A 529 -8.17 20.78 21.95
CA ILE A 529 -7.13 21.35 21.07
C ILE A 529 -5.92 21.79 21.90
N HIS A 530 -6.14 22.43 23.05
CA HIS A 530 -5.06 22.82 23.97
C HIS A 530 -4.26 21.60 24.44
N GLY A 531 -4.93 20.53 24.88
CA GLY A 531 -4.27 19.27 25.24
C GLY A 531 -3.40 18.73 24.11
N HIS A 532 -3.89 18.74 22.87
CA HIS A 532 -3.14 18.27 21.69
C HIS A 532 -1.92 19.14 21.36
N TYR A 533 -1.96 20.46 21.60
CA TYR A 533 -0.79 21.32 21.48
C TYR A 533 0.29 20.99 22.53
N LEU A 534 -0.12 20.69 23.77
CA LEU A 534 0.80 20.24 24.82
C LEU A 534 1.40 18.87 24.47
N ASP A 535 0.58 17.95 23.96
CA ASP A 535 1.03 16.62 23.51
C ASP A 535 2.10 16.70 22.41
N ALA A 536 1.91 17.61 21.44
CA ALA A 536 2.87 17.84 20.36
C ALA A 536 4.24 18.29 20.87
N LEU A 537 4.30 18.95 22.03
CA LEU A 537 5.54 19.37 22.69
C LEU A 537 6.17 18.28 23.59
N GLY A 538 5.55 17.10 23.70
CA GLY A 538 6.05 15.99 24.52
C GLY A 538 7.53 15.63 24.29
N PRO A 539 8.01 15.47 23.04
CA PRO A 539 9.42 15.21 22.76
C PRO A 539 10.37 16.33 23.19
N PHE A 540 9.92 17.58 23.15
CA PHE A 540 10.69 18.73 23.66
C PHE A 540 10.88 18.63 25.18
N LEU A 541 9.84 18.22 25.93
CA LEU A 541 9.89 18.04 27.38
C LEU A 541 10.90 16.97 27.83
N LYS A 542 11.17 15.96 26.99
CA LYS A 542 12.19 14.94 27.25
C LYS A 542 13.59 15.53 27.42
N HIS A 543 13.89 16.61 26.69
CA HIS A 543 15.17 17.32 26.73
C HIS A 543 15.18 18.47 27.76
N HIS A 544 14.00 18.94 28.17
CA HIS A 544 13.81 20.07 29.08
C HIS A 544 12.86 19.70 30.24
N PRO A 545 13.34 18.93 31.23
CA PRO A 545 12.50 18.36 32.28
C PRO A 545 11.88 19.42 33.22
N ASP A 546 12.48 20.60 33.34
CA ASP A 546 12.02 21.67 34.24
C ASP A 546 10.59 22.15 33.93
N ALA A 547 10.16 22.03 32.67
CA ALA A 547 8.84 22.46 32.23
C ALA A 547 7.73 21.41 32.45
N VAL A 548 8.09 20.15 32.77
CA VAL A 548 7.14 19.03 32.87
C VAL A 548 6.09 19.26 33.96
N ALA A 549 6.50 19.77 35.12
CA ALA A 549 5.57 20.06 36.23
C ALA A 549 4.46 21.04 35.82
N SER A 550 4.83 22.10 35.09
CA SER A 550 3.89 23.13 34.63
C SER A 550 2.88 22.56 33.63
N VAL A 551 3.32 21.68 32.72
CA VAL A 551 2.44 21.00 31.75
C VAL A 551 1.46 20.07 32.45
N VAL A 552 1.93 19.26 33.40
CA VAL A 552 1.08 18.35 34.19
C VAL A 552 0.02 19.13 34.97
N ASN A 553 0.41 20.22 35.62
CA ASN A 553 -0.52 21.09 36.34
C ASN A 553 -1.56 21.70 35.38
N LYS A 554 -1.14 22.10 34.18
CA LYS A 554 -2.05 22.64 33.16
C LYS A 554 -3.07 21.60 32.68
N LEU A 555 -2.67 20.34 32.51
CA LEU A 555 -3.60 19.27 32.13
C LEU A 555 -4.65 19.01 33.22
N PHE A 556 -4.27 19.05 34.50
CA PHE A 556 -5.23 18.97 35.60
C PHE A 556 -6.14 20.21 35.69
N GLU A 557 -5.63 21.40 35.41
CA GLU A 557 -6.43 22.63 35.29
C GLU A 557 -7.49 22.48 34.20
N LEU A 558 -7.10 22.02 33.00
CA LEU A 558 -8.04 21.76 31.90
C LEU A 558 -9.08 20.71 32.28
N LEU A 559 -8.67 19.57 32.86
CA LEU A 559 -9.57 18.51 33.29
C LEU A 559 -10.59 18.99 34.33
N THR A 560 -10.17 19.81 35.30
CA THR A 560 -11.04 20.30 36.38
C THR A 560 -11.92 21.48 35.97
N SER A 561 -11.55 22.21 34.91
CA SER A 561 -12.36 23.30 34.35
C SER A 561 -13.61 22.81 33.59
N LEU A 562 -13.59 21.57 33.09
CA LEU A 562 -14.69 20.99 32.32
C LEU A 562 -15.78 20.40 33.24
N PRO A 563 -17.07 20.66 32.97
CA PRO A 563 -18.18 20.22 33.81
C PRO A 563 -18.33 18.70 33.86
N ILE A 564 -18.78 18.18 35.02
CA ILE A 564 -19.08 16.75 35.26
C ILE A 564 -20.57 16.43 34.95
N THR A 565 -21.43 17.45 34.87
CA THR A 565 -22.91 17.33 34.90
C THR A 565 -23.55 16.62 33.71
N PHE A 566 -24.56 15.81 34.02
CA PHE A 566 -25.45 15.04 33.14
C PHE A 566 -26.56 15.86 32.43
N GLN A 567 -26.57 17.19 32.58
CA GLN A 567 -27.73 18.03 32.20
C GLN A 567 -27.71 18.55 30.76
N ASP A 568 -26.64 18.34 30.00
CA ASP A 568 -26.60 18.69 28.58
C ASP A 568 -26.65 17.43 27.71
N PRO A 569 -27.59 17.32 26.74
CA PRO A 569 -27.71 16.16 25.85
C PRO A 569 -26.53 16.02 24.86
N SER A 570 -25.57 16.96 24.86
CA SER A 570 -24.34 16.84 24.06
C SER A 570 -23.23 16.17 24.90
N ASN A 571 -22.85 14.96 24.51
CA ASN A 571 -21.82 14.11 25.13
C ASN A 571 -20.38 14.71 25.04
N ASN A 572 -20.26 15.98 24.66
CA ASN A 572 -19.02 16.65 24.24
C ASN A 572 -18.07 16.92 25.42
N SER A 573 -18.60 17.28 26.60
CA SER A 573 -17.77 17.57 27.78
C SER A 573 -17.12 16.31 28.36
N ARG A 574 -17.83 15.18 28.40
CA ARG A 574 -17.27 13.88 28.84
C ARG A 574 -16.19 13.40 27.86
N LEU A 575 -16.45 13.49 26.56
CA LEU A 575 -15.47 13.15 25.53
C LEU A 575 -14.22 14.04 25.64
N ALA A 576 -14.39 15.34 25.84
CA ALA A 576 -13.29 16.27 26.04
C ALA A 576 -12.43 15.91 27.25
N ARG A 577 -13.05 15.64 28.41
CA ARG A 577 -12.35 15.19 29.63
C ARG A 577 -11.53 13.91 29.39
N LEU A 578 -12.08 12.93 28.67
CA LEU A 578 -11.36 11.71 28.29
C LEU A 578 -10.16 11.99 27.36
N GLN A 579 -10.30 12.91 26.39
CA GLN A 579 -9.18 13.32 25.54
C GLN A 579 -8.05 14.01 26.33
N ILE A 580 -8.39 14.80 27.35
CA ILE A 580 -7.40 15.35 28.28
C ILE A 580 -6.71 14.22 29.06
N CYS A 581 -7.45 13.24 29.57
CA CYS A 581 -6.84 12.06 30.21
C CYS A 581 -5.92 11.27 29.25
N SER A 582 -6.27 11.17 27.97
CA SER A 582 -5.41 10.58 26.93
C SER A 582 -4.12 11.35 26.72
N SER A 583 -4.15 12.68 26.92
CA SER A 583 -2.96 13.54 26.86
C SER A 583 -1.91 13.14 27.92
N PHE A 584 -2.33 12.73 29.13
CA PHE A 584 -1.40 12.17 30.12
C PHE A 584 -0.67 10.92 29.61
N ILE A 585 -1.33 10.06 28.84
CA ILE A 585 -0.71 8.86 28.25
C ILE A 585 0.31 9.28 27.17
N ARG A 586 -0.04 10.24 26.32
CA ARG A 586 0.83 10.76 25.25
C ARG A 586 2.07 11.45 25.81
N ILE A 587 1.91 12.35 26.78
CA ILE A 587 3.03 12.99 27.50
C ILE A 587 3.89 11.96 28.23
N SER A 588 3.29 10.98 28.91
CA SER A 588 4.04 9.91 29.59
C SER A 588 4.95 9.12 28.63
N ARG A 589 4.49 8.91 27.39
CA ARG A 589 5.28 8.23 26.35
C ARG A 589 6.41 9.11 25.82
N ALA A 590 6.13 10.39 25.57
CA ALA A 590 7.04 11.31 24.90
C ALA A 590 8.12 11.88 25.84
N ALA A 591 7.74 12.28 27.06
CA ALA A 591 8.66 12.85 28.07
C ALA A 591 9.52 11.76 28.76
N ASP A 592 9.10 10.49 28.69
CA ASP A 592 9.85 9.32 29.18
C ASP A 592 10.30 9.51 30.65
N LYS A 593 11.61 9.41 30.96
CA LYS A 593 12.14 9.53 32.32
C LYS A 593 11.92 10.90 32.98
N ALA A 594 11.66 11.95 32.20
CA ALA A 594 11.47 13.31 32.73
C ALA A 594 10.20 13.43 33.60
N LEU A 595 9.22 12.53 33.43
CA LEU A 595 7.97 12.56 34.20
C LEU A 595 8.05 11.83 35.54
N LEU A 596 9.08 10.97 35.75
CA LEU A 596 9.21 10.13 36.94
C LEU A 596 9.22 10.91 38.28
N PRO A 597 9.90 12.08 38.41
CA PRO A 597 9.88 12.85 39.65
C PRO A 597 8.49 13.35 40.06
N HIS A 598 7.56 13.46 39.11
CA HIS A 598 6.22 14.00 39.33
C HIS A 598 5.15 12.92 39.55
N MET A 599 5.51 11.63 39.39
CA MET A 599 4.57 10.51 39.46
C MET A 599 3.79 10.47 40.78
N LYS A 600 4.45 10.76 41.91
CA LYS A 600 3.79 10.81 43.22
C LYS A 600 2.75 11.93 43.31
N ASN A 601 3.10 13.14 42.89
CA ASN A 601 2.17 14.28 42.90
C ASN A 601 0.94 14.03 42.02
N ILE A 602 1.13 13.36 40.86
CA ILE A 602 0.04 12.95 39.98
C ILE A 602 -0.87 11.94 40.70
N ALA A 603 -0.31 10.97 41.42
CA ALA A 603 -1.08 9.96 42.15
C ALA A 603 -1.87 10.58 43.31
N ASP A 604 -1.26 11.49 44.07
CA ASP A 604 -1.91 12.20 45.17
C ASP A 604 -3.08 13.06 44.65
N THR A 605 -2.89 13.74 43.52
CA THR A 605 -3.95 14.54 42.86
C THR A 605 -5.09 13.66 42.36
N MET A 606 -4.78 12.51 41.75
CA MET A 606 -5.77 11.54 41.29
C MET A 606 -6.60 10.97 42.45
N ALA A 607 -5.95 10.62 43.57
CA ALA A 607 -6.63 10.12 44.78
C ALA A 607 -7.53 11.19 45.41
N TYR A 608 -7.08 12.45 45.45
CA TYR A 608 -7.88 13.58 45.90
C TYR A 608 -9.13 13.79 45.03
N LEU A 609 -8.98 13.83 43.70
CA LEU A 609 -10.11 13.98 42.78
C LEU A 609 -11.10 12.81 42.83
N GLN A 610 -10.60 11.60 43.05
CA GLN A 610 -11.43 10.42 43.26
C GLN A 610 -12.20 10.49 44.58
N GLY A 611 -11.57 10.93 45.67
CA GLY A 611 -12.22 11.11 46.97
C GLY A 611 -13.32 12.18 46.96
N GLU A 612 -13.17 13.22 46.14
CA GLU A 612 -14.21 14.25 45.92
C GLU A 612 -15.31 13.83 44.94
N GLY A 613 -15.23 12.64 44.33
CA GLY A 613 -16.18 12.21 43.29
C GLY A 613 -16.10 13.02 41.99
N ARG A 614 -14.97 13.71 41.74
CA ARG A 614 -14.74 14.58 40.57
C ARG A 614 -14.04 13.88 39.40
N LEU A 615 -13.70 12.61 39.57
CA LEU A 615 -13.04 11.77 38.57
C LEU A 615 -13.95 10.60 38.20
N LEU A 616 -14.32 10.50 36.92
CA LEU A 616 -15.13 9.41 36.41
C LEU A 616 -14.33 8.10 36.31
N ARG A 617 -15.02 6.95 36.29
CA ARG A 617 -14.36 5.64 36.20
C ARG A 617 -13.52 5.48 34.92
N GLY A 618 -14.04 5.94 33.78
CA GLY A 618 -13.31 5.96 32.51
C GLY A 618 -12.05 6.82 32.56
N GLU A 619 -12.10 7.98 33.22
CA GLU A 619 -10.97 8.91 33.39
C GLU A 619 -9.90 8.30 34.31
N HIS A 620 -10.32 7.70 35.42
CA HIS A 620 -9.45 6.95 36.32
C HIS A 620 -8.69 5.85 35.57
N ASN A 621 -9.36 5.08 34.72
CA ASN A 621 -8.71 4.01 33.93
C ASN A 621 -7.65 4.56 32.96
N HIS A 622 -7.85 5.74 32.36
CA HIS A 622 -6.86 6.38 31.49
C HIS A 622 -5.64 6.88 32.26
N LEU A 623 -5.87 7.49 33.43
CA LEU A 623 -4.77 7.89 34.31
C LEU A 623 -3.97 6.68 34.79
N CYS A 624 -4.63 5.58 35.19
CA CYS A 624 -3.95 4.32 35.50
C CYS A 624 -3.14 3.79 34.31
N GLU A 625 -3.63 3.89 33.07
CA GLU A 625 -2.84 3.54 31.87
C GLU A 625 -1.61 4.43 31.72
N ALA A 626 -1.72 5.73 32.03
CA ALA A 626 -0.55 6.62 32.03
C ALA A 626 0.50 6.17 33.06
N PHE A 627 0.11 5.70 34.25
CA PHE A 627 1.03 5.12 35.24
C PHE A 627 1.75 3.85 34.75
N LEU A 628 1.06 3.00 33.98
CA LEU A 628 1.70 1.85 33.35
C LEU A 628 2.81 2.30 32.38
N VAL A 629 2.56 3.35 31.59
CA VAL A 629 3.56 3.92 30.67
C VAL A 629 4.71 4.59 31.42
N MET A 630 4.41 5.40 32.45
CA MET A 630 5.43 6.04 33.31
C MET A 630 6.35 5.00 33.95
N SER A 631 5.78 3.99 34.59
CA SER A 631 6.54 2.95 35.29
C SER A 631 7.42 2.10 34.37
N SER A 632 6.99 1.87 33.11
CA SER A 632 7.81 1.18 32.10
C SER A 632 9.14 1.89 31.80
N SER A 633 9.21 3.20 32.01
CA SER A 633 10.39 4.03 31.79
C SER A 633 11.32 4.08 33.01
N ALA A 634 10.83 3.66 34.17
CA ALA A 634 11.48 3.77 35.48
C ALA A 634 12.28 2.52 35.90
N GLY A 635 12.00 1.37 35.28
CA GLY A 635 12.65 0.09 35.56
C GLY A 635 11.71 -0.94 36.21
N ILE A 636 12.16 -2.20 36.28
CA ILE A 636 11.32 -3.36 36.62
C ILE A 636 10.77 -3.28 38.06
N GLN A 637 11.55 -2.82 39.02
CA GLN A 637 11.14 -2.76 40.43
C GLN A 637 9.98 -1.77 40.64
N GLN A 638 10.12 -0.54 40.17
CA GLN A 638 9.06 0.46 40.27
C GLN A 638 7.82 0.07 39.45
N GLN A 639 8.01 -0.63 38.33
CA GLN A 639 6.92 -1.22 37.55
C GLN A 639 6.17 -2.30 38.32
N GLN A 640 6.85 -3.18 39.07
CA GLN A 640 6.21 -4.18 39.93
C GLN A 640 5.42 -3.53 41.06
N GLU A 641 5.95 -2.48 41.70
CA GLU A 641 5.26 -1.76 42.78
C GLU A 641 3.98 -1.07 42.27
N VAL A 642 4.06 -0.37 41.12
CA VAL A 642 2.91 0.29 40.50
C VAL A 642 1.87 -0.73 40.04
N LEU A 643 2.29 -1.85 39.46
CA LEU A 643 1.37 -2.93 39.07
C LEU A 643 0.69 -3.58 40.26
N ALA A 644 1.41 -3.82 41.35
CA ALA A 644 0.83 -4.35 42.58
C ALA A 644 -0.25 -3.41 43.14
N TRP A 645 0.05 -2.11 43.22
CA TRP A 645 -0.90 -1.09 43.66
C TRP A 645 -2.15 -1.02 42.76
N LEU A 646 -1.98 -1.06 41.44
CA LEU A 646 -3.10 -0.95 40.48
C LEU A 646 -3.95 -2.23 40.41
N LEU A 647 -3.33 -3.42 40.50
CA LEU A 647 -4.00 -4.70 40.31
C LEU A 647 -4.59 -5.29 41.59
N GLU A 648 -4.12 -4.90 42.78
CA GLU A 648 -4.61 -5.49 44.04
C GLU A 648 -6.14 -5.35 44.25
N PRO A 649 -6.78 -4.18 44.02
CA PRO A 649 -8.23 -4.06 44.13
C PRO A 649 -8.98 -4.92 43.11
N LEU A 650 -8.43 -5.04 41.89
CA LEU A 650 -9.02 -5.83 40.82
C LEU A 650 -8.90 -7.33 41.10
N ASN A 651 -7.77 -7.77 41.67
CA ASN A 651 -7.57 -9.16 42.09
C ASN A 651 -8.65 -9.57 43.10
N LYS A 652 -8.85 -8.77 44.17
CA LYS A 652 -9.85 -9.05 45.21
C LYS A 652 -11.27 -9.20 44.67
N MET A 653 -11.64 -8.44 43.63
CA MET A 653 -12.95 -8.54 42.99
C MET A 653 -13.00 -9.70 41.97
N TRP A 654 -11.96 -9.86 41.14
CA TRP A 654 -11.92 -10.83 40.04
C TRP A 654 -11.90 -12.27 40.54
N THR A 655 -11.20 -12.56 41.64
CA THR A 655 -11.05 -13.91 42.19
C THR A 655 -12.19 -14.35 43.12
N GLN A 656 -13.18 -13.48 43.38
CA GLN A 656 -14.35 -13.84 44.18
C GLN A 656 -15.13 -14.99 43.54
N VAL A 657 -15.43 -16.01 44.33
CA VAL A 657 -16.09 -17.24 43.85
C VAL A 657 -17.59 -17.02 43.66
N GLU A 658 -18.18 -16.08 44.40
CA GLU A 658 -19.60 -15.80 44.47
C GLU A 658 -20.15 -15.39 43.11
N TRP A 659 -19.53 -14.40 42.46
CA TRP A 659 -19.99 -13.92 41.15
C TRP A 659 -19.61 -14.89 40.02
N GLN A 660 -18.43 -15.53 40.10
CA GLN A 660 -18.03 -16.53 39.11
C GLN A 660 -19.01 -17.71 39.11
N THR A 661 -19.45 -18.14 40.28
CA THR A 661 -20.43 -19.23 40.40
C THR A 661 -21.81 -18.77 39.95
N ALA A 662 -22.23 -17.55 40.31
CA ALA A 662 -23.53 -17.00 39.94
C ALA A 662 -23.69 -16.77 38.43
N TYR A 663 -22.63 -16.32 37.74
CA TYR A 663 -22.72 -15.87 36.34
C TYR A 663 -21.97 -16.74 35.33
N LEU A 664 -20.92 -17.48 35.72
CA LEU A 664 -20.06 -18.24 34.81
C LEU A 664 -20.17 -19.78 34.94
N SER A 665 -20.96 -20.30 35.88
CA SER A 665 -21.14 -21.77 36.02
C SER A 665 -21.97 -22.37 34.89
N ASP A 666 -22.94 -21.61 34.38
CA ASP A 666 -23.86 -22.03 33.33
C ASP A 666 -24.07 -20.88 32.32
N PRO A 667 -24.23 -21.15 31.01
CA PRO A 667 -24.45 -20.12 30.01
C PRO A 667 -25.70 -19.26 30.28
N SER A 668 -26.72 -19.76 30.99
CA SER A 668 -27.87 -18.96 31.41
C SER A 668 -27.49 -17.86 32.41
N GLY A 669 -26.41 -18.03 33.17
CA GLY A 669 -25.88 -17.06 34.12
C GLY A 669 -25.52 -15.72 33.47
N LEU A 670 -25.07 -15.72 32.21
CA LEU A 670 -24.82 -14.48 31.47
C LEU A 670 -26.09 -13.62 31.30
N THR A 671 -27.27 -14.24 31.19
CA THR A 671 -28.55 -13.53 31.10
C THR A 671 -28.83 -12.72 32.36
N ASN A 672 -28.49 -13.28 33.53
CA ASN A 672 -28.61 -12.58 34.81
C ASN A 672 -27.61 -11.42 34.92
N MET A 673 -26.40 -11.59 34.38
CA MET A 673 -25.40 -10.52 34.35
C MET A 673 -25.83 -9.35 33.46
N PHE A 674 -26.48 -9.60 32.33
CA PHE A 674 -27.00 -8.54 31.46
C PHE A 674 -28.13 -7.72 32.12
N ALA A 675 -28.81 -8.27 33.13
CA ALA A 675 -29.78 -7.53 33.93
C ALA A 675 -29.11 -6.53 34.90
N ASP A 676 -27.88 -6.79 35.33
CA ASP A 676 -27.07 -5.88 36.15
C ASP A 676 -26.07 -5.11 35.28
N SER A 677 -26.54 -4.00 34.70
CA SER A 677 -25.71 -3.16 33.80
C SER A 677 -24.45 -2.61 34.48
N GLN A 678 -24.50 -2.31 35.78
CA GLN A 678 -23.35 -1.75 36.49
C GLN A 678 -22.26 -2.81 36.69
N PHE A 679 -22.64 -4.02 37.08
CA PHE A 679 -21.71 -5.14 37.21
C PHE A 679 -21.15 -5.59 35.86
N MET A 680 -22.00 -5.67 34.83
CA MET A 680 -21.59 -5.99 33.45
C MET A 680 -20.46 -5.08 32.95
N TRP A 681 -20.62 -3.75 33.08
CA TRP A 681 -19.59 -2.79 32.67
C TRP A 681 -18.35 -2.82 33.59
N SER A 682 -18.50 -3.11 34.89
CA SER A 682 -17.36 -3.34 35.80
C SER A 682 -16.44 -4.45 35.30
N ILE A 683 -17.01 -5.58 34.85
CA ILE A 683 -16.26 -6.70 34.25
C ILE A 683 -15.54 -6.26 32.98
N TYR A 684 -16.22 -5.53 32.09
CA TYR A 684 -15.59 -4.99 30.87
C TYR A 684 -14.40 -4.09 31.16
N HIS A 685 -14.55 -3.15 32.09
CA HIS A 685 -13.45 -2.26 32.49
C HIS A 685 -12.28 -3.02 33.12
N THR A 686 -12.55 -4.13 33.80
CA THR A 686 -11.51 -4.97 34.40
C THR A 686 -10.72 -5.72 33.34
N VAL A 687 -11.39 -6.35 32.36
CA VAL A 687 -10.73 -7.07 31.26
C VAL A 687 -9.94 -6.12 30.36
N THR A 688 -10.49 -4.97 30.00
CA THR A 688 -9.78 -3.92 29.23
C THR A 688 -8.56 -3.38 29.99
N PHE A 689 -8.63 -3.29 31.32
CA PHE A 689 -7.46 -2.90 32.12
C PHE A 689 -6.37 -3.98 32.10
N PHE A 690 -6.72 -5.27 32.17
CA PHE A 690 -5.74 -6.35 32.02
C PHE A 690 -5.05 -6.31 30.65
N GLU A 691 -5.80 -6.03 29.59
CA GLU A 691 -5.25 -5.82 28.24
C GLU A 691 -4.22 -4.68 28.23
N LYS A 692 -4.60 -3.52 28.77
CA LYS A 692 -3.72 -2.34 28.87
C LYS A 692 -2.49 -2.63 29.72
N ALA A 693 -2.65 -3.31 30.85
CA ALA A 693 -1.55 -3.73 31.71
C ALA A 693 -0.55 -4.62 30.96
N LEU A 694 -1.02 -5.60 30.19
CA LEU A 694 -0.15 -6.44 29.37
C LEU A 694 0.51 -5.66 28.21
N LYS A 695 -0.22 -4.77 27.54
CA LYS A 695 0.28 -3.99 26.39
C LYS A 695 1.34 -2.95 26.79
N ARG A 696 1.25 -2.39 28.00
CA ARG A 696 2.10 -1.29 28.47
C ARG A 696 3.18 -1.72 29.46
N SER A 697 3.10 -2.93 30.00
CA SER A 697 4.12 -3.45 30.91
C SER A 697 5.29 -4.11 30.19
N GLY A 698 6.46 -4.18 30.84
CA GLY A 698 7.68 -4.77 30.28
C GLY A 698 8.71 -3.76 29.78
N THR A 699 9.86 -4.28 29.36
CA THR A 699 10.97 -3.47 28.83
C THR A 699 10.70 -3.08 27.37
N LYS A 700 10.86 -1.79 27.03
CA LYS A 700 10.79 -1.32 25.64
C LYS A 700 11.78 -2.15 24.81
N LYS A 701 11.30 -2.91 23.82
CA LYS A 701 12.14 -3.59 22.82
C LYS A 701 12.90 -2.51 22.03
N SER A 702 14.11 -2.17 22.50
CA SER A 702 15.12 -1.51 21.68
C SER A 702 15.30 -2.32 20.40
N SER A 703 15.45 -1.65 19.27
CA SER A 703 15.56 -2.18 17.91
C SER A 703 16.81 -3.03 17.65
N ALA A 704 17.15 -3.94 18.55
CA ALA A 704 18.04 -5.04 18.27
C ALA A 704 17.20 -6.14 17.62
N THR A 705 17.65 -6.59 16.45
CA THR A 705 17.26 -7.86 15.80
C THR A 705 16.86 -8.93 16.82
N PRO A 706 15.83 -9.75 16.56
CA PRO A 706 15.50 -10.89 17.40
C PRO A 706 16.69 -11.86 17.36
N GLN A 707 17.64 -11.67 18.28
CA GLN A 707 18.70 -12.64 18.50
C GLN A 707 18.05 -13.87 19.14
N ALA A 708 18.51 -15.03 18.68
CA ALA A 708 18.06 -16.34 19.11
C ALA A 708 17.93 -16.44 20.65
N PRO A 709 17.02 -17.28 21.17
CA PRO A 709 16.92 -17.54 22.60
C PRO A 709 18.20 -18.21 23.08
N THR A 710 19.19 -17.43 23.50
CA THR A 710 20.32 -17.94 24.25
C THR A 710 19.81 -18.27 25.65
N THR A 711 19.79 -19.56 25.95
CA THR A 711 19.83 -20.19 27.29
C THR A 711 19.75 -19.21 28.46
N THR A 712 18.57 -19.17 29.09
CA THR A 712 18.35 -18.97 30.52
C THR A 712 19.44 -18.17 31.25
N VAL A 713 19.28 -16.84 31.29
CA VAL A 713 19.69 -16.10 32.50
C VAL A 713 18.47 -16.14 33.44
N PRO A 714 18.51 -16.93 34.53
CA PRO A 714 17.40 -17.02 35.48
C PRO A 714 17.33 -15.72 36.27
N GLY A 715 16.37 -14.85 35.98
CA GLY A 715 16.16 -13.64 36.79
C GLY A 715 15.23 -12.57 36.23
N TYR A 716 14.97 -12.52 34.92
CA TYR A 716 14.12 -11.48 34.33
C TYR A 716 12.72 -12.00 33.98
N LEU A 717 11.91 -12.27 34.99
CA LEU A 717 10.48 -12.53 34.80
C LEU A 717 9.77 -11.21 34.49
N HIS A 718 8.93 -11.21 33.46
CA HIS A 718 8.11 -10.04 33.12
C HIS A 718 7.23 -9.66 34.33
N PRO A 719 7.04 -8.36 34.64
CA PRO A 719 6.26 -7.94 35.82
C PRO A 719 4.83 -8.50 35.88
N MET A 720 4.20 -8.72 34.72
CA MET A 720 2.85 -9.32 34.63
C MET A 720 2.80 -10.83 34.85
N SER A 721 3.95 -11.54 34.86
CA SER A 721 3.97 -13.01 34.89
C SER A 721 3.30 -13.60 36.13
N SER A 722 3.53 -13.01 37.31
CA SER A 722 2.92 -13.45 38.57
C SER A 722 1.40 -13.23 38.62
N HIS A 723 0.87 -12.35 37.77
CA HIS A 723 -0.54 -11.99 37.75
C HIS A 723 -1.38 -12.88 36.81
N LEU A 724 -0.75 -13.58 35.86
CA LEU A 724 -1.45 -14.43 34.90
C LEU A 724 -2.24 -15.57 35.56
N ALA A 725 -1.71 -16.14 36.64
CA ALA A 725 -2.29 -17.29 37.34
C ALA A 725 -3.72 -17.04 37.84
N TRP A 726 -4.04 -15.80 38.23
CA TRP A 726 -5.37 -15.43 38.72
C TRP A 726 -6.20 -14.64 37.69
N ILE A 727 -5.56 -14.00 36.69
CA ILE A 727 -6.27 -13.27 35.62
C ILE A 727 -6.92 -14.26 34.63
N VAL A 728 -6.16 -15.23 34.13
CA VAL A 728 -6.55 -16.02 32.96
C VAL A 728 -7.66 -17.03 33.23
N PRO A 729 -7.69 -17.80 34.34
CA PRO A 729 -8.73 -18.82 34.51
C PRO A 729 -10.17 -18.29 34.51
N PRO A 730 -10.52 -17.20 35.23
CA PRO A 730 -11.88 -16.63 35.13
C PRO A 730 -12.18 -16.04 33.75
N LEU A 731 -11.17 -15.49 33.05
CA LEU A 731 -11.33 -15.00 31.69
C LEU A 731 -11.65 -16.12 30.71
N LEU A 732 -11.00 -17.28 30.83
CA LEU A 732 -11.30 -18.46 30.01
C LEU A 732 -12.73 -18.95 30.23
N ARG A 733 -13.20 -18.96 31.48
CA ARG A 733 -14.61 -19.30 31.80
C ARG A 733 -15.58 -18.31 31.17
N LEU A 734 -15.29 -17.00 31.27
CA LEU A 734 -16.10 -15.95 30.66
C LEU A 734 -16.19 -16.09 29.13
N LEU A 735 -15.06 -16.30 28.46
CA LEU A 735 -15.01 -16.50 27.01
C LEU A 735 -15.75 -17.76 26.58
N ARG A 736 -15.60 -18.86 27.34
CA ARG A 736 -16.34 -20.10 27.10
C ARG A 736 -17.85 -19.88 27.16
N CYS A 737 -18.36 -19.20 28.20
CA CYS A 737 -19.78 -18.86 28.30
C CYS A 737 -20.27 -18.01 27.13
N ILE A 738 -19.46 -17.07 26.65
CA ILE A 738 -19.78 -16.23 25.48
C ILE A 738 -19.85 -17.07 24.20
N HIS A 739 -18.91 -17.98 23.97
CA HIS A 739 -18.90 -18.84 22.78
C HIS A 739 -20.14 -19.75 22.72
N VAL A 740 -20.60 -20.27 23.87
CA VAL A 740 -21.80 -21.12 23.98
C VAL A 740 -23.08 -20.39 23.57
N LEU A 741 -23.12 -19.05 23.57
CA LEU A 741 -24.34 -18.32 23.20
C LEU A 741 -24.84 -18.67 21.79
N TRP A 742 -23.96 -19.12 20.89
CA TRP A 742 -24.31 -19.53 19.52
C TRP A 742 -24.67 -21.01 19.36
N SER A 743 -24.55 -21.85 20.40
CA SER A 743 -24.87 -23.28 20.32
C SER A 743 -26.33 -23.59 20.68
N GLU A 744 -26.85 -24.69 20.12
CA GLU A 744 -28.19 -25.20 20.45
C GLU A 744 -28.15 -26.10 21.70
N PRO A 745 -29.16 -26.08 22.59
CA PRO A 745 -30.46 -25.38 22.48
C PRO A 745 -30.47 -23.93 23.00
N PHE A 746 -29.33 -23.40 23.45
CA PHE A 746 -29.23 -22.06 24.05
C PHE A 746 -29.55 -20.94 23.06
N ALA A 747 -29.20 -21.09 21.78
CA ALA A 747 -29.52 -20.11 20.75
C ALA A 747 -31.04 -19.88 20.62
N GLN A 748 -31.86 -20.92 20.80
CA GLN A 748 -33.32 -20.85 20.71
C GLN A 748 -34.01 -20.31 21.98
N SER A 749 -33.47 -20.59 23.17
CA SER A 749 -34.08 -20.26 24.47
C SER A 749 -33.80 -18.83 24.98
N GLN A 750 -33.05 -18.02 24.23
CA GLN A 750 -32.68 -16.65 24.61
C GLN A 750 -33.80 -15.62 24.42
N THR A 751 -33.72 -14.53 25.18
CA THR A 751 -34.61 -13.35 25.06
C THR A 751 -34.43 -12.67 23.68
N ALA A 752 -35.45 -11.92 23.25
CA ALA A 752 -35.41 -11.18 21.98
C ALA A 752 -34.24 -10.19 21.93
N GLU A 753 -33.91 -9.55 23.05
CA GLU A 753 -32.80 -8.60 23.19
C GLU A 753 -31.44 -9.27 22.91
N ILE A 754 -31.19 -10.48 23.45
CA ILE A 754 -29.93 -11.21 23.25
C ILE A 754 -29.85 -11.74 21.81
N LYS A 755 -30.97 -12.23 21.25
CA LYS A 755 -31.02 -12.68 19.85
C LYS A 755 -30.68 -11.54 18.89
N ALA A 756 -31.26 -10.36 19.10
CA ALA A 756 -30.97 -9.19 18.29
C ALA A 756 -29.52 -8.69 18.51
N ALA A 757 -28.98 -8.81 19.73
CA ALA A 757 -27.60 -8.45 20.06
C ALA A 757 -26.54 -9.27 19.30
N LYS A 758 -26.88 -10.45 18.78
CA LYS A 758 -25.98 -11.26 17.95
C LYS A 758 -25.83 -10.74 16.52
N SER A 759 -26.78 -9.94 16.02
CA SER A 759 -26.72 -9.42 14.66
C SER A 759 -25.56 -8.44 14.45
N MET A 760 -25.08 -8.34 13.21
CA MET A 760 -24.04 -7.38 12.83
C MET A 760 -24.50 -5.92 12.93
N THR A 761 -23.63 -5.03 13.41
CA THR A 761 -23.92 -3.59 13.51
C THR A 761 -23.88 -2.91 12.14
N VAL A 762 -24.62 -1.81 11.97
CA VAL A 762 -24.61 -1.01 10.72
C VAL A 762 -23.21 -0.53 10.35
N ALA A 763 -22.37 -0.19 11.34
CA ALA A 763 -20.98 0.22 11.11
C ALA A 763 -20.12 -0.93 10.57
N GLU A 764 -20.30 -2.16 11.07
CA GLU A 764 -19.62 -3.35 10.54
C GLU A 764 -20.09 -3.68 9.12
N GLN A 765 -21.39 -3.51 8.82
CA GLN A 765 -21.93 -3.70 7.47
C GLN A 765 -21.33 -2.69 6.48
N ALA A 766 -21.31 -1.41 6.84
CA ALA A 766 -20.69 -0.35 6.03
C ALA A 766 -19.19 -0.62 5.80
N SER A 767 -18.48 -1.07 6.84
CA SER A 767 -17.05 -1.42 6.74
C SER A 767 -16.80 -2.60 5.80
N LEU A 768 -17.68 -3.60 5.76
CA LEU A 768 -17.55 -4.74 4.84
C LEU A 768 -17.83 -4.34 3.38
N LEU A 769 -18.73 -3.38 3.16
CA LEU A 769 -19.05 -2.84 1.84
C LEU A 769 -18.02 -1.83 1.31
N GLY A 770 -17.03 -1.46 2.13
CA GLY A 770 -16.08 -0.40 1.78
C GLY A 770 -16.72 0.99 1.70
N GLU A 771 -17.92 1.17 2.26
CA GLU A 771 -18.57 2.46 2.37
C GLU A 771 -17.80 3.26 3.44
N THR A 772 -16.93 4.18 3.02
CA THR A 772 -16.31 5.15 3.94
C THR A 772 -17.44 5.95 4.56
N GLY A 773 -17.72 5.69 5.83
CA GLY A 773 -18.92 6.19 6.49
C GLY A 773 -19.11 7.68 6.24
N LYS A 774 -20.22 8.06 5.59
CA LYS A 774 -20.91 9.31 5.89
C LYS A 774 -21.44 9.21 7.33
N LEU A 775 -20.54 9.04 8.29
CA LEU A 775 -20.83 9.20 9.69
C LEU A 775 -21.06 10.70 9.88
N THR A 776 -22.29 11.07 10.21
CA THR A 776 -22.65 12.42 10.62
C THR A 776 -21.62 12.90 11.65
N LYS A 777 -21.04 14.09 11.41
CA LYS A 777 -20.12 14.80 12.34
C LYS A 777 -20.70 14.67 13.76
N GLY A 778 -20.06 13.84 14.59
CA GLY A 778 -20.55 13.46 15.92
C GLY A 778 -20.34 11.99 16.31
N GLN A 779 -19.99 11.10 15.37
CA GLN A 779 -19.64 9.70 15.66
C GLN A 779 -18.24 9.35 15.14
N VAL A 780 -17.21 9.98 15.71
CA VAL A 780 -15.84 9.46 15.59
C VAL A 780 -15.69 8.39 16.65
N ALA A 781 -15.75 7.11 16.26
CA ALA A 781 -15.25 6.04 17.11
C ALA A 781 -13.71 6.20 17.18
N PRO A 782 -13.11 6.39 18.37
CA PRO A 782 -11.66 6.36 18.50
C PRO A 782 -11.15 4.98 18.11
N ALA A 783 -9.99 4.92 17.46
CA ALA A 783 -9.30 3.67 17.10
C ALA A 783 -8.79 2.87 18.33
N ASP A 784 -8.97 3.39 19.55
CA ASP A 784 -8.66 2.73 20.82
C ASP A 784 -9.96 2.49 21.61
N GLY A 785 -10.58 1.32 21.42
CA GLY A 785 -11.62 0.77 22.30
C GLY A 785 -13.00 1.46 22.28
N LEU A 786 -14.05 0.67 22.45
CA LEU A 786 -15.40 1.13 22.80
C LEU A 786 -15.37 1.82 24.17
N LEU A 787 -14.98 3.09 24.21
CA LEU A 787 -14.92 3.84 25.45
C LEU A 787 -16.23 4.61 25.67
N ASP A 788 -16.97 4.11 26.66
CA ASP A 788 -18.18 4.65 27.31
C ASP A 788 -19.42 4.82 26.44
N VAL A 789 -20.02 3.68 26.10
CA VAL A 789 -21.42 3.55 25.66
C VAL A 789 -22.38 3.44 26.86
N GLN A 790 -22.14 4.20 27.92
CA GLN A 790 -23.27 4.69 28.71
C GLN A 790 -23.78 5.95 28.02
N ARG A 791 -24.38 5.77 26.84
CA ARG A 791 -25.31 6.75 26.30
C ARG A 791 -26.63 6.46 26.99
N ASP A 792 -27.05 7.32 27.90
CA ASP A 792 -28.42 7.29 28.40
C ASP A 792 -29.35 7.50 27.19
N GLY A 793 -29.92 6.41 26.67
CA GLY A 793 -30.72 6.39 25.43
C GLY A 793 -30.41 5.27 24.43
N GLU A 794 -29.32 4.49 24.59
CA GLU A 794 -29.09 3.31 23.75
C GLU A 794 -29.96 2.12 24.17
N SER A 795 -30.48 1.35 23.18
CA SER A 795 -31.29 0.16 23.45
C SER A 795 -30.48 -0.89 24.22
N LYS A 796 -31.15 -1.65 25.10
CA LYS A 796 -30.51 -2.75 25.86
C LYS A 796 -29.79 -3.75 24.94
N GLU A 797 -30.33 -4.00 23.76
CA GLU A 797 -29.71 -4.81 22.71
C GLU A 797 -28.33 -4.28 22.31
N ASN A 798 -28.21 -2.98 22.01
CA ASN A 798 -26.93 -2.39 21.59
C ASN A 798 -25.90 -2.43 22.72
N ASN A 799 -26.32 -2.24 23.97
CA ASN A 799 -25.44 -2.38 25.13
C ASN A 799 -24.86 -3.80 25.25
N ILE A 800 -25.71 -4.83 25.14
CA ILE A 800 -25.28 -6.24 25.19
C ILE A 800 -24.37 -6.56 23.99
N LYS A 801 -24.74 -6.11 22.77
CA LYS A 801 -23.96 -6.30 21.54
C LYS A 801 -22.56 -5.70 21.65
N ASN A 802 -22.48 -4.45 22.12
CA ASN A 802 -21.24 -3.72 22.34
C ASN A 802 -20.37 -4.38 23.41
N TRP A 803 -20.98 -4.84 24.49
CA TRP A 803 -20.28 -5.55 25.56
C TRP A 803 -19.73 -6.90 25.10
N LEU A 804 -20.52 -7.72 24.38
CA LEU A 804 -20.07 -9.02 23.85
C LEU A 804 -18.89 -8.88 22.91
N ARG A 805 -18.95 -7.89 22.01
CA ARG A 805 -17.82 -7.53 21.15
C ARG A 805 -16.62 -7.09 21.98
N GLY A 806 -16.81 -6.11 22.86
CA GLY A 806 -15.73 -5.56 23.69
C GLY A 806 -15.02 -6.61 24.56
N ILE A 807 -15.75 -7.55 25.16
CA ILE A 807 -15.14 -8.66 25.92
C ILE A 807 -14.40 -9.64 25.02
N ARG A 808 -14.90 -9.96 23.83
CA ARG A 808 -14.14 -10.80 22.87
C ARG A 808 -12.87 -10.10 22.43
N ASP A 809 -12.96 -8.85 22.01
CA ASP A 809 -11.82 -8.05 21.55
C ASP A 809 -10.72 -8.00 22.62
N SER A 810 -11.07 -7.49 23.81
CA SER A 810 -10.11 -7.33 24.91
C SER A 810 -9.70 -8.67 25.53
N GLY A 811 -10.61 -9.63 25.66
CA GLY A 811 -10.31 -10.95 26.20
C GLY A 811 -9.35 -11.73 25.31
N TYR A 812 -9.56 -11.72 23.99
CA TYR A 812 -8.62 -12.31 23.03
C TYR A 812 -7.28 -11.57 23.03
N ASN A 813 -7.27 -10.23 23.10
CA ASN A 813 -6.03 -9.47 23.25
C ASN A 813 -5.26 -9.83 24.53
N VAL A 814 -5.95 -10.01 25.66
CA VAL A 814 -5.31 -10.46 26.92
C VAL A 814 -4.61 -11.80 26.71
N LEU A 815 -5.27 -12.79 26.10
CA LEU A 815 -4.66 -14.09 25.82
C LEU A 815 -3.47 -13.98 24.86
N GLY A 816 -3.64 -13.27 23.74
CA GLY A 816 -2.60 -13.07 22.73
C GLY A 816 -1.36 -12.35 23.27
N LEU A 817 -1.57 -11.27 24.04
CA LEU A 817 -0.49 -10.51 24.69
C LEU A 817 0.17 -11.35 25.79
N ALA A 818 -0.60 -12.11 26.59
CA ALA A 818 -0.03 -12.98 27.61
C ALA A 818 0.89 -14.06 27.00
N ALA A 819 0.56 -14.60 25.82
CA ALA A 819 1.42 -15.55 25.13
C ALA A 819 2.78 -14.97 24.73
N THR A 820 2.89 -13.64 24.53
CA THR A 820 4.18 -12.98 24.23
C THR A 820 5.17 -13.09 25.39
N LEU A 821 4.71 -13.43 26.61
CA LEU A 821 5.54 -13.67 27.79
C LEU A 821 6.24 -15.04 27.77
N GLY A 822 5.99 -15.88 26.75
CA GLY A 822 6.66 -17.16 26.54
C GLY A 822 6.38 -18.16 27.67
N GLU A 823 7.43 -18.80 28.20
CA GLU A 823 7.33 -19.87 29.21
C GLU A 823 6.45 -19.49 30.41
N ALA A 824 6.44 -18.23 30.83
CA ALA A 824 5.66 -17.76 31.97
C ALA A 824 4.14 -17.95 31.76
N PHE A 825 3.65 -17.85 30.53
CA PHE A 825 2.23 -18.10 30.21
C PHE A 825 1.98 -19.60 30.00
N PHE A 826 2.74 -20.25 29.11
CA PHE A 826 2.47 -21.63 28.70
C PHE A 826 2.68 -22.66 29.81
N ARG A 827 3.53 -22.37 30.82
CA ARG A 827 3.73 -23.25 31.98
C ARG A 827 2.79 -22.93 33.16
N CYS A 828 2.22 -21.74 33.19
CA CYS A 828 1.33 -21.31 34.28
C CYS A 828 -0.11 -21.79 34.10
N ILE A 829 -0.52 -22.13 32.88
CA ILE A 829 -1.91 -22.45 32.53
C ILE A 829 -1.99 -23.84 31.90
N GLU A 830 -2.95 -24.65 32.36
CA GLU A 830 -3.20 -25.97 31.82
C GLU A 830 -3.77 -25.90 30.39
N GLY A 831 -3.14 -26.58 29.43
CA GLY A 831 -3.60 -26.55 28.03
C GLY A 831 -4.97 -27.12 27.77
N SER A 832 -5.37 -28.14 28.54
CA SER A 832 -6.73 -28.67 28.52
C SER A 832 -7.76 -27.58 28.77
N SER A 833 -7.52 -26.69 29.74
CA SER A 833 -8.44 -25.59 30.09
C SER A 833 -8.57 -24.56 28.96
N VAL A 834 -7.46 -24.24 28.29
CA VAL A 834 -7.43 -23.30 27.16
C VAL A 834 -8.13 -23.89 25.94
N THR A 835 -7.80 -25.14 25.58
CA THR A 835 -8.45 -25.84 24.47
C THR A 835 -9.94 -25.99 24.71
N LEU A 836 -10.37 -26.35 25.92
CA LEU A 836 -11.79 -26.44 26.28
C LEU A 836 -12.50 -25.09 26.15
N ALA A 837 -11.93 -24.01 26.67
CA ALA A 837 -12.57 -22.70 26.63
C ALA A 837 -12.70 -22.13 25.20
N ILE A 838 -11.68 -22.34 24.37
CA ILE A 838 -11.59 -21.73 23.04
C ILE A 838 -12.23 -22.60 21.96
N MET A 839 -12.07 -23.93 22.02
CA MET A 839 -12.40 -24.83 20.90
C MET A 839 -13.70 -25.61 21.07
N GLU A 840 -14.28 -25.68 22.28
CA GLU A 840 -15.51 -26.47 22.52
C GLU A 840 -16.66 -26.10 21.59
N ASN A 841 -16.84 -24.81 21.29
CA ASN A 841 -17.94 -24.30 20.48
C ASN A 841 -17.48 -23.71 19.14
N VAL A 842 -16.29 -24.09 18.64
CA VAL A 842 -15.72 -23.51 17.41
C VAL A 842 -16.64 -23.68 16.19
N GLN A 843 -17.42 -24.77 16.14
CA GLN A 843 -18.27 -25.12 15.01
C GLN A 843 -19.48 -24.20 14.82
N VAL A 844 -19.92 -23.52 15.90
CA VAL A 844 -21.08 -22.62 15.88
C VAL A 844 -20.68 -21.15 15.82
N MET A 845 -19.38 -20.85 15.80
CA MET A 845 -18.89 -19.49 15.73
C MET A 845 -19.07 -18.91 14.31
N GLU A 846 -19.53 -17.67 14.25
CA GLU A 846 -19.56 -16.88 13.01
C GLU A 846 -18.14 -16.62 12.46
N PHE A 847 -18.00 -16.43 11.15
CA PHE A 847 -16.69 -16.26 10.50
C PHE A 847 -15.96 -15.02 11.02
N ARG A 848 -16.68 -13.92 11.32
CA ARG A 848 -16.06 -12.72 11.92
C ARG A 848 -15.43 -13.00 13.29
N HIS A 849 -16.06 -13.84 14.12
CA HIS A 849 -15.54 -14.20 15.45
C HIS A 849 -14.35 -15.15 15.31
N LEU A 850 -14.44 -16.13 14.41
CA LEU A 850 -13.37 -17.09 14.17
C LEU A 850 -12.13 -16.40 13.59
N ARG A 851 -12.31 -15.48 12.64
CA ARG A 851 -11.26 -14.62 12.10
C ARG A 851 -10.52 -13.89 13.21
N GLN A 852 -11.27 -13.26 14.11
CA GLN A 852 -10.70 -12.49 15.21
C GLN A 852 -9.96 -13.36 16.23
N LEU A 853 -10.53 -14.52 16.58
CA LEU A 853 -9.90 -15.49 17.46
C LEU A 853 -8.57 -16.00 16.88
N ILE A 854 -8.56 -16.32 15.59
CA ILE A 854 -7.34 -16.74 14.88
C ILE A 854 -6.28 -15.63 14.94
N HIS A 855 -6.68 -14.41 14.59
CA HIS A 855 -5.76 -13.28 14.51
C HIS A 855 -5.14 -12.91 15.87
N LEU A 856 -5.97 -12.80 16.90
CA LEU A 856 -5.58 -12.26 18.21
C LEU A 856 -5.07 -13.32 19.17
N VAL A 857 -5.44 -14.60 19.02
CA VAL A 857 -5.07 -15.66 19.96
C VAL A 857 -4.21 -16.73 19.30
N ILE A 858 -4.70 -17.36 18.22
CA ILE A 858 -4.04 -18.53 17.63
C ILE A 858 -2.68 -18.17 17.01
N ILE A 859 -2.60 -17.09 16.24
CA ILE A 859 -1.33 -16.68 15.63
C ILE A 859 -0.28 -16.32 16.70
N PRO A 860 -0.56 -15.51 17.73
CA PRO A 860 0.37 -15.32 18.85
C PRO A 860 0.76 -16.62 19.55
N PHE A 861 -0.18 -17.54 19.79
CA PHE A 861 0.12 -18.83 20.41
C PHE A 861 1.11 -19.63 19.56
N VAL A 862 0.93 -19.69 18.24
CA VAL A 862 1.87 -20.35 17.32
C VAL A 862 3.25 -19.69 17.37
N LYS A 863 3.32 -18.35 17.37
CA LYS A 863 4.58 -17.60 17.30
C LYS A 863 5.43 -17.70 18.56
N TYR A 864 4.81 -17.81 19.73
CA TYR A 864 5.50 -17.71 21.03
C TYR A 864 5.53 -19.00 21.85
N CYS A 865 4.90 -20.09 21.39
CA CYS A 865 4.91 -21.38 22.09
C CYS A 865 6.32 -22.00 22.13
N PRO A 866 6.86 -22.30 23.33
CA PRO A 866 8.12 -23.03 23.50
C PRO A 866 8.10 -24.41 22.84
N ALA A 867 9.26 -24.86 22.34
CA ALA A 867 9.37 -26.12 21.60
C ALA A 867 9.00 -27.37 22.41
N ASP A 868 9.25 -27.36 23.71
CA ASP A 868 8.87 -28.43 24.65
C ASP A 868 7.34 -28.54 24.84
N LEU A 869 6.58 -27.51 24.47
CA LEU A 869 5.13 -27.44 24.65
C LEU A 869 4.37 -27.47 23.32
N TRP A 870 4.98 -27.82 22.19
CA TRP A 870 4.26 -27.88 20.91
C TRP A 870 3.08 -28.86 20.89
N LEU A 871 3.08 -29.91 21.71
CA LEU A 871 1.92 -30.81 21.85
C LEU A 871 0.67 -30.07 22.37
N TRP A 872 0.86 -29.11 23.29
CA TRP A 872 -0.20 -28.22 23.77
C TRP A 872 -0.85 -27.45 22.61
N LEU A 873 -0.01 -26.94 21.69
CA LEU A 873 -0.45 -26.17 20.53
C LEU A 873 -1.15 -27.03 19.50
N VAL A 874 -0.64 -28.23 19.20
CA VAL A 874 -1.25 -29.14 18.22
C VAL A 874 -2.65 -29.56 18.66
N ASN A 875 -2.85 -29.84 19.95
CA ASN A 875 -4.17 -30.19 20.50
C ASN A 875 -5.19 -29.04 20.34
N LEU A 876 -4.72 -27.79 20.38
CA LEU A 876 -5.54 -26.61 20.13
C LEU A 876 -5.85 -26.42 18.64
N LEU A 877 -4.86 -26.65 17.75
CA LEU A 877 -5.00 -26.45 16.31
C LEU A 877 -5.85 -27.52 15.62
N GLN A 878 -5.90 -28.74 16.16
CA GLN A 878 -6.67 -29.85 15.57
C GLN A 878 -8.14 -29.51 15.32
N PRO A 879 -8.97 -29.16 16.33
CA PRO A 879 -10.38 -28.83 16.11
C PRO A 879 -10.56 -27.61 15.20
N LEU A 880 -9.65 -26.64 15.28
CA LEU A 880 -9.67 -25.43 14.45
C LEU A 880 -9.51 -25.78 12.97
N PHE A 881 -8.47 -26.52 12.59
CA PHE A 881 -8.23 -26.84 11.18
C PHE A 881 -9.28 -27.78 10.60
N VAL A 882 -9.78 -28.75 11.40
CA VAL A 882 -10.88 -29.62 10.95
C VAL A 882 -12.11 -28.80 10.59
N HIS A 883 -12.52 -27.89 11.47
CA HIS A 883 -13.69 -27.03 11.21
C HIS A 883 -13.43 -26.06 10.05
N CYS A 884 -12.30 -25.35 10.05
CA CYS A 884 -11.98 -24.37 9.00
C CYS A 884 -11.91 -25.02 7.62
N GLN A 885 -11.32 -26.22 7.49
CA GLN A 885 -11.24 -26.91 6.20
C GLN A 885 -12.64 -27.24 5.67
N GLN A 886 -13.54 -27.75 6.52
CA GLN A 886 -14.91 -28.08 6.12
C GLN A 886 -15.72 -26.83 5.77
N ALA A 887 -15.66 -25.79 6.60
CA ALA A 887 -16.42 -24.56 6.42
C ALA A 887 -15.96 -23.77 5.18
N LEU A 888 -14.64 -23.60 5.00
CA LEU A 888 -14.09 -22.91 3.84
C LEU A 888 -14.40 -23.67 2.54
N ASN A 889 -14.21 -24.99 2.52
CA ASN A 889 -14.50 -25.78 1.32
C ASN A 889 -15.98 -25.70 0.93
N TYR A 890 -16.90 -25.76 1.91
CA TYR A 890 -18.34 -25.59 1.66
C TYR A 890 -18.66 -24.21 1.09
N SER A 891 -18.23 -23.13 1.76
CA SER A 891 -18.55 -21.76 1.37
C SER A 891 -17.90 -21.35 0.05
N TRP A 892 -16.65 -21.76 -0.22
CA TRP A 892 -16.01 -21.54 -1.53
C TRP A 892 -16.70 -22.32 -2.65
N SER A 893 -17.09 -23.57 -2.40
CA SER A 893 -17.84 -24.35 -3.40
C SER A 893 -19.20 -23.71 -3.70
N SER A 894 -19.91 -23.24 -2.68
CA SER A 894 -21.19 -22.52 -2.85
C SER A 894 -20.98 -21.20 -3.61
N LEU A 895 -19.94 -20.43 -3.30
CA LEU A 895 -19.63 -19.19 -4.03
C LEU A 895 -19.30 -19.45 -5.51
N LEU A 896 -18.47 -20.45 -5.79
CA LEU A 896 -18.01 -20.76 -7.15
C LEU A 896 -19.10 -21.39 -8.03
N HIS A 897 -20.05 -22.14 -7.44
CA HIS A 897 -21.10 -22.85 -8.19
C HIS A 897 -22.46 -22.16 -8.17
N GLU A 898 -22.82 -21.52 -7.05
CA GLU A 898 -24.15 -20.94 -6.81
C GLU A 898 -24.11 -19.40 -6.73
N GLY A 899 -22.92 -18.78 -6.69
CA GLY A 899 -22.76 -17.33 -6.59
C GLY A 899 -22.96 -16.75 -5.18
N ARG A 900 -23.12 -17.61 -4.15
CA ARG A 900 -23.32 -17.18 -2.75
C ARG A 900 -22.42 -17.95 -1.82
N ALA A 901 -21.76 -17.28 -0.88
CA ALA A 901 -20.84 -17.95 0.04
C ALA A 901 -21.55 -18.65 1.22
N LYS A 902 -22.82 -18.29 1.53
CA LYS A 902 -23.65 -18.90 2.59
C LYS A 902 -22.89 -19.02 3.93
N VAL A 903 -22.33 -17.90 4.38
CA VAL A 903 -21.57 -17.83 5.64
C VAL A 903 -22.52 -17.93 6.85
N PRO A 904 -22.04 -18.41 8.02
CA PRO A 904 -22.87 -18.56 9.22
C PRO A 904 -23.29 -17.24 9.89
N ASP A 905 -22.68 -16.11 9.52
CA ASP A 905 -22.91 -14.79 10.13
C ASP A 905 -24.34 -14.28 9.92
N SER A 906 -24.99 -13.81 11.00
CA SER A 906 -26.31 -13.19 10.91
C SER A 906 -26.23 -11.75 10.37
N ILE A 907 -26.27 -11.64 9.03
CA ILE A 907 -26.46 -10.38 8.30
C ILE A 907 -27.95 -10.05 8.39
N GLY A 908 -28.32 -9.04 9.19
CA GLY A 908 -29.73 -8.70 9.46
C GLY A 908 -30.57 -8.47 8.19
N ASN A 909 -31.91 -8.44 8.31
CA ASN A 909 -32.82 -8.31 7.17
C ASN A 909 -32.60 -6.99 6.39
N LEU A 910 -31.79 -7.04 5.33
CA LEU A 910 -31.65 -5.99 4.33
C LEU A 910 -32.77 -6.16 3.29
N SER A 911 -33.97 -5.69 3.64
CA SER A 911 -35.10 -5.65 2.70
C SER A 911 -34.72 -4.82 1.46
N GLY A 912 -34.38 -5.48 0.35
CA GLY A 912 -34.21 -4.86 -0.97
C GLY A 912 -32.80 -4.80 -1.57
N SER A 913 -31.76 -5.44 -1.01
CA SER A 913 -30.41 -5.44 -1.64
C SER A 913 -29.66 -6.76 -1.47
N GLU A 914 -30.06 -7.78 -2.24
CA GLU A 914 -29.41 -9.10 -2.25
C GLU A 914 -27.92 -9.04 -2.64
N LEU A 915 -27.55 -8.13 -3.54
CA LEU A 915 -26.17 -7.85 -3.94
C LEU A 915 -25.27 -7.39 -2.77
N LYS A 916 -25.79 -6.54 -1.86
CA LYS A 916 -25.01 -6.10 -0.69
C LYS A 916 -24.72 -7.28 0.26
N VAL A 917 -25.69 -8.18 0.42
CA VAL A 917 -25.50 -9.40 1.23
C VAL A 917 -24.44 -10.29 0.60
N GLU A 918 -24.52 -10.56 -0.71
CA GLU A 918 -23.53 -11.36 -1.45
C GLU A 918 -22.11 -10.82 -1.28
N VAL A 919 -21.90 -9.52 -1.47
CA VAL A 919 -20.58 -8.88 -1.30
C VAL A 919 -20.07 -9.02 0.14
N MET A 920 -20.94 -8.88 1.13
CA MET A 920 -20.56 -9.04 2.54
C MET A 920 -20.21 -10.51 2.87
N GLU A 921 -20.98 -11.48 2.38
CA GLU A 921 -20.70 -12.91 2.56
C GLU A 921 -19.36 -13.29 1.92
N GLU A 922 -19.10 -12.85 0.69
CA GLU A 922 -17.82 -13.06 0.01
C GLU A 922 -16.67 -12.42 0.79
N LYS A 923 -16.85 -11.18 1.27
CA LYS A 923 -15.83 -10.47 2.07
C LYS A 923 -15.48 -11.23 3.35
N LEU A 924 -16.49 -11.74 4.08
CA LEU A 924 -16.29 -12.54 5.29
C LEU A 924 -15.57 -13.87 4.99
N LEU A 925 -15.93 -14.56 3.90
CA LEU A 925 -15.27 -15.78 3.45
C LEU A 925 -13.78 -15.55 3.14
N ARG A 926 -13.47 -14.51 2.35
CA ARG A 926 -12.09 -14.15 2.00
C ARG A 926 -11.29 -13.77 3.24
N ASP A 927 -11.85 -12.96 4.12
CA ASP A 927 -11.21 -12.54 5.36
C ASP A 927 -10.85 -13.73 6.27
N LEU A 928 -11.76 -14.69 6.47
CA LEU A 928 -11.46 -15.90 7.23
C LEU A 928 -10.40 -16.77 6.53
N THR A 929 -10.53 -16.97 5.22
CA THR A 929 -9.57 -17.72 4.39
C THR A 929 -8.15 -17.18 4.58
N ARG A 930 -7.99 -15.85 4.50
CA ARG A 930 -6.71 -15.16 4.67
C ARG A 930 -6.13 -15.32 6.07
N GLU A 931 -6.95 -15.34 7.12
CA GLU A 931 -6.47 -15.56 8.49
C GLU A 931 -6.06 -17.02 8.73
N VAL A 932 -6.82 -18.00 8.23
CA VAL A 932 -6.43 -19.42 8.29
C VAL A 932 -5.10 -19.65 7.56
N CYS A 933 -4.92 -19.05 6.39
CA CYS A 933 -3.64 -19.05 5.67
C CYS A 933 -2.52 -18.35 6.44
N SER A 934 -2.84 -17.33 7.26
CA SER A 934 -1.86 -16.66 8.13
C SER A 934 -1.38 -17.56 9.27
N VAL A 935 -2.19 -18.52 9.73
CA VAL A 935 -1.75 -19.55 10.68
C VAL A 935 -0.73 -20.47 10.01
N LEU A 936 -0.99 -20.95 8.80
CA LEU A 936 -0.05 -21.77 8.02
C LEU A 936 1.27 -21.01 7.77
N TRP A 937 1.17 -19.72 7.48
CA TRP A 937 2.33 -18.85 7.37
C TRP A 937 3.13 -18.75 8.68
N ALA A 938 2.45 -18.56 9.82
CA ALA A 938 3.11 -18.50 11.12
C ALA A 938 3.82 -19.82 11.47
N LEU A 939 3.19 -20.97 11.16
CA LEU A 939 3.74 -22.31 11.35
C LEU A 939 5.03 -22.55 10.54
N SER A 940 5.16 -21.90 9.38
CA SER A 940 6.32 -21.99 8.47
C SER A 940 7.36 -20.89 8.69
N SER A 941 7.21 -20.06 9.73
CA SER A 941 8.16 -19.00 10.00
C SER A 941 9.59 -19.56 10.21
N PRO A 942 10.64 -18.94 9.66
CA PRO A 942 12.00 -19.46 9.75
C PRO A 942 12.46 -19.67 11.20
N GLY A 943 12.10 -18.76 12.11
CA GLY A 943 12.47 -18.82 13.52
C GLY A 943 11.92 -20.04 14.27
N LEU A 944 10.78 -20.60 13.84
CA LEU A 944 10.20 -21.83 14.40
C LEU A 944 10.66 -23.10 13.66
N ASN A 945 11.43 -22.95 12.58
CA ASN A 945 11.84 -24.03 11.70
C ASN A 945 13.34 -23.99 11.37
N ASN A 946 14.18 -23.60 12.34
CA ASN A 946 15.63 -23.50 12.16
C ASN A 946 16.30 -24.85 11.83
N GLY A 947 15.64 -25.97 12.11
CA GLY A 947 16.13 -27.31 11.78
C GLY A 947 15.99 -27.70 10.30
N LEU A 948 15.24 -26.93 9.50
CA LEU A 948 15.08 -27.21 8.07
C LEU A 948 16.33 -26.75 7.30
N PRO A 949 17.02 -27.65 6.58
CA PRO A 949 18.14 -27.26 5.73
C PRO A 949 17.67 -26.39 4.56
N SER A 950 18.57 -25.54 4.06
CA SER A 950 18.31 -24.82 2.80
C SER A 950 18.42 -25.78 1.61
N LEU A 951 17.57 -25.61 0.59
CA LEU A 951 17.58 -26.44 -0.62
C LEU A 951 18.93 -26.37 -1.37
N GLU A 952 19.65 -25.25 -1.27
CA GLU A 952 20.98 -25.07 -1.86
C GLU A 952 22.05 -25.95 -1.19
N GLN A 953 21.91 -26.23 0.11
CA GLN A 953 22.81 -27.11 0.86
C GLN A 953 22.56 -28.60 0.59
N LEU A 954 21.34 -28.96 0.15
CA LEU A 954 20.94 -30.36 -0.10
C LEU A 954 21.39 -30.88 -1.49
N GLY A 955 21.63 -30.01 -2.46
CA GLY A 955 22.09 -30.35 -3.81
C GLY A 955 21.08 -31.16 -4.66
N PRO A 956 21.19 -31.15 -6.01
CA PRO A 956 20.36 -32.00 -6.87
C PRO A 956 20.80 -33.47 -6.79
N SER A 957 19.93 -34.30 -6.20
CA SER A 957 19.75 -35.77 -6.15
C SER A 957 20.89 -36.81 -6.36
N ASN A 958 22.12 -36.47 -6.79
CA ASN A 958 23.14 -37.47 -7.16
C ASN A 958 24.24 -37.73 -6.10
N ARG A 959 24.11 -37.27 -4.85
CA ARG A 959 25.14 -37.50 -3.81
C ARG A 959 24.67 -37.97 -2.42
N MET A 960 23.38 -38.15 -2.15
CA MET A 960 22.91 -38.11 -0.75
C MET A 960 21.73 -39.04 -0.38
N ASP A 961 21.82 -40.33 -0.69
CA ASP A 961 20.99 -41.31 0.04
C ASP A 961 21.47 -41.52 1.50
N SER A 962 22.67 -41.02 1.84
CA SER A 962 23.29 -41.14 3.17
C SER A 962 22.92 -40.05 4.19
N VAL A 963 22.06 -39.07 3.85
CA VAL A 963 21.77 -37.89 4.72
C VAL A 963 20.28 -37.66 5.01
N LEU A 964 19.38 -38.54 4.56
CA LEU A 964 17.97 -38.43 4.93
C LEU A 964 17.77 -38.73 6.41
N LYS A 965 16.99 -37.88 7.07
CA LYS A 965 16.62 -38.09 8.47
C LYS A 965 15.18 -38.57 8.59
N ASN A 966 14.88 -39.31 9.64
CA ASN A 966 13.50 -39.63 10.01
C ASN A 966 12.76 -38.34 10.36
N LEU A 967 11.45 -38.27 10.08
CA LEU A 967 10.63 -37.09 10.37
C LEU A 967 10.73 -36.67 11.86
N GLU A 968 10.79 -37.65 12.76
CA GLU A 968 10.96 -37.46 14.21
C GLU A 968 12.20 -36.63 14.58
N SER A 969 13.26 -36.67 13.76
CA SER A 969 14.47 -35.88 14.02
C SER A 969 14.25 -34.37 13.86
N PHE A 970 13.21 -33.96 13.12
CA PHE A 970 12.82 -32.57 12.93
C PHE A 970 11.83 -32.10 14.01
N ALA A 971 11.25 -33.00 14.80
CA ALA A 971 10.19 -32.72 15.77
C ALA A 971 10.58 -31.69 16.84
N SER A 972 11.87 -31.56 17.16
CA SER A 972 12.39 -30.60 18.16
C SER A 972 12.92 -29.30 17.56
N SER A 973 13.05 -29.21 16.24
CA SER A 973 13.73 -28.11 15.54
C SER A 973 12.90 -27.49 14.41
N SER A 974 11.76 -28.09 14.08
CA SER A 974 10.78 -27.61 13.11
C SER A 974 9.37 -27.86 13.60
N LEU A 975 8.63 -26.77 13.83
CA LEU A 975 7.20 -26.85 14.17
C LEU A 975 6.38 -27.46 13.01
N THR A 976 6.76 -27.19 11.76
CA THR A 976 6.13 -27.83 10.59
C THR A 976 6.40 -29.34 10.58
N GLY A 977 7.63 -29.77 10.87
CA GLY A 977 7.98 -31.18 11.02
C GLY A 977 7.23 -31.86 12.18
N PHE A 978 7.12 -31.17 13.31
CA PHE A 978 6.33 -31.63 14.46
C PHE A 978 4.85 -31.79 14.12
N LEU A 979 4.24 -30.81 13.43
CA LEU A 979 2.86 -30.88 12.96
C LEU A 979 2.60 -32.12 12.09
N MET A 980 3.53 -32.45 11.19
CA MET A 980 3.40 -33.61 10.28
C MET A 980 3.41 -34.96 11.00
N LEU A 981 3.89 -35.05 12.24
CA LEU A 981 3.78 -36.26 13.07
C LEU A 981 2.36 -36.47 13.62
N HIS A 982 1.55 -35.41 13.66
CA HIS A 982 0.19 -35.44 14.19
C HIS A 982 -0.84 -35.42 13.06
N ILE A 983 -1.11 -36.61 12.51
CA ILE A 983 -1.96 -36.83 11.32
C ILE A 983 -3.32 -36.12 11.42
N GLY A 984 -3.96 -36.14 12.59
CA GLY A 984 -5.27 -35.51 12.81
C GLY A 984 -5.29 -33.99 12.57
N THR A 985 -4.15 -33.32 12.76
CA THR A 985 -3.99 -31.86 12.57
C THR A 985 -3.33 -31.56 11.22
N ALA A 986 -2.37 -32.40 10.82
CA ALA A 986 -1.66 -32.26 9.56
C ALA A 986 -2.59 -32.39 8.35
N LEU A 987 -3.48 -33.39 8.32
CA LEU A 987 -4.29 -33.67 7.14
C LEU A 987 -5.23 -32.51 6.74
N PRO A 988 -6.00 -31.89 7.66
CA PRO A 988 -6.78 -30.70 7.32
C PRO A 988 -5.91 -29.51 6.88
N ALA A 989 -4.75 -29.28 7.50
CA ALA A 989 -3.83 -28.22 7.11
C ALA A 989 -3.26 -28.43 5.68
N LEU A 990 -2.90 -29.67 5.34
CA LEU A 990 -2.45 -30.05 4.00
C LEU A 990 -3.55 -29.86 2.95
N ARG A 991 -4.79 -30.24 3.27
CA ARG A 991 -5.95 -29.99 2.38
C ARG A 991 -6.16 -28.52 2.10
N ILE A 992 -6.18 -27.68 3.14
CA ILE A 992 -6.29 -26.22 2.98
C ILE A 992 -5.15 -25.70 2.09
N SER A 993 -3.91 -26.17 2.27
CA SER A 993 -2.76 -25.71 1.47
C SER A 993 -2.88 -26.02 -0.03
N VAL A 994 -3.68 -27.02 -0.40
CA VAL A 994 -3.95 -27.42 -1.79
C VAL A 994 -5.19 -26.70 -2.34
N GLU A 995 -6.27 -26.65 -1.55
CA GLU A 995 -7.54 -26.04 -1.93
C GLU A 995 -7.41 -24.52 -2.16
N VAL A 996 -6.51 -23.82 -1.46
CA VAL A 996 -6.29 -22.38 -1.63
C VAL A 996 -5.93 -21.98 -3.07
N PHE A 997 -5.29 -22.86 -3.84
CA PHE A 997 -4.94 -22.58 -5.24
C PHE A 997 -6.14 -22.65 -6.19
N THR A 998 -7.27 -23.21 -5.78
CA THR A 998 -8.52 -23.21 -6.55
C THR A 998 -9.40 -22.01 -6.20
N TRP A 999 -9.19 -21.41 -5.02
CA TRP A 999 -9.93 -20.23 -4.56
C TRP A 999 -9.42 -18.95 -5.25
N THR A 1000 -10.33 -18.06 -5.65
CA THR A 1000 -9.99 -16.84 -6.41
C THR A 1000 -9.43 -15.72 -5.51
N ASP A 1001 -8.54 -16.01 -4.57
CA ASP A 1001 -7.97 -15.05 -3.61
C ASP A 1001 -6.42 -15.06 -3.57
N SER A 1002 -5.80 -14.10 -4.26
CA SER A 1002 -4.35 -14.00 -4.39
C SER A 1002 -3.64 -13.64 -3.07
N ASP A 1003 -4.30 -12.92 -2.16
CA ASP A 1003 -3.73 -12.61 -0.84
C ASP A 1003 -3.61 -13.88 0.02
N ALA A 1004 -4.58 -14.78 -0.07
CA ALA A 1004 -4.54 -16.07 0.61
C ALA A 1004 -3.40 -16.95 0.07
N VAL A 1005 -3.25 -17.01 -1.26
CA VAL A 1005 -2.16 -17.75 -1.93
C VAL A 1005 -0.79 -17.21 -1.48
N THR A 1006 -0.61 -15.89 -1.42
CA THR A 1006 0.63 -15.26 -0.95
C THR A 1006 1.02 -15.72 0.46
N LYS A 1007 0.03 -15.86 1.36
CA LYS A 1007 0.24 -16.30 2.73
C LYS A 1007 0.56 -17.79 2.85
N VAL A 1008 0.03 -18.64 1.95
CA VAL A 1008 0.27 -20.10 1.97
C VAL A 1008 1.62 -20.50 1.39
N ILE A 1009 2.18 -19.73 0.44
CA ILE A 1009 3.44 -20.07 -0.25
C ILE A 1009 4.59 -20.43 0.70
N PRO A 1010 4.89 -19.68 1.78
CA PRO A 1010 5.96 -20.05 2.71
C PRO A 1010 5.73 -21.42 3.38
N PHE A 1011 4.47 -21.78 3.64
CA PHE A 1011 4.12 -23.10 4.17
C PHE A 1011 4.35 -24.20 3.15
N CYS A 1012 3.94 -23.99 1.89
CA CYS A 1012 4.27 -24.91 0.80
C CYS A 1012 5.79 -25.10 0.63
N GLY A 1013 6.56 -24.01 0.73
CA GLY A 1013 8.03 -24.06 0.73
C GLY A 1013 8.57 -24.94 1.87
N ALA A 1014 8.11 -24.72 3.11
CA ALA A 1014 8.50 -25.54 4.25
C ALA A 1014 8.17 -27.04 4.07
N LEU A 1015 7.00 -27.36 3.48
CA LEU A 1015 6.62 -28.73 3.15
C LEU A 1015 7.54 -29.36 2.09
N ILE A 1016 7.94 -28.60 1.06
CA ILE A 1016 8.90 -29.06 0.04
C ILE A 1016 10.25 -29.37 0.69
N HIS A 1017 10.79 -28.45 1.50
CA HIS A 1017 12.05 -28.66 2.22
C HIS A 1017 12.00 -29.92 3.10
N LEU A 1018 10.89 -30.12 3.81
CA LEU A 1018 10.68 -31.29 4.66
C LEU A 1018 10.56 -32.59 3.85
N ALA A 1019 9.86 -32.57 2.71
CA ALA A 1019 9.72 -33.72 1.81
C ALA A 1019 11.06 -34.14 1.17
N VAL A 1020 11.94 -33.17 0.89
CA VAL A 1020 13.29 -33.41 0.35
C VAL A 1020 14.22 -33.97 1.44
N ALA A 1021 14.16 -33.41 2.65
CA ALA A 1021 15.07 -33.75 3.74
C ALA A 1021 14.67 -35.01 4.54
N SER A 1022 13.39 -35.41 4.50
CA SER A 1022 12.86 -36.55 5.26
C SER A 1022 12.70 -37.82 4.42
N ASN A 1023 12.68 -38.98 5.10
CA ASN A 1023 12.40 -40.27 4.47
C ASN A 1023 10.90 -40.65 4.47
N GLN A 1024 9.98 -39.71 4.71
CA GLN A 1024 8.54 -40.02 4.76
C GLN A 1024 7.94 -40.10 3.35
N ALA A 1025 7.56 -41.30 2.91
CA ALA A 1025 7.04 -41.53 1.57
C ALA A 1025 5.71 -40.81 1.31
N GLU A 1026 4.78 -40.80 2.28
CA GLU A 1026 3.46 -40.17 2.13
C GLU A 1026 3.57 -38.66 1.91
N LEU A 1027 4.41 -37.97 2.69
CA LEU A 1027 4.65 -36.54 2.55
C LEU A 1027 5.30 -36.23 1.20
N ARG A 1028 6.27 -37.06 0.77
CA ARG A 1028 6.92 -36.93 -0.53
C ARG A 1028 5.91 -37.07 -1.67
N GLN A 1029 5.04 -38.09 -1.60
CA GLN A 1029 4.00 -38.33 -2.60
C GLN A 1029 2.99 -37.18 -2.66
N PHE A 1030 2.54 -36.68 -1.51
CA PHE A 1030 1.64 -35.52 -1.42
C PHE A 1030 2.26 -34.28 -2.09
N VAL A 1031 3.52 -33.95 -1.76
CA VAL A 1031 4.20 -32.79 -2.35
C VAL A 1031 4.44 -32.97 -3.85
N ALA A 1032 4.90 -34.15 -4.27
CA ALA A 1032 5.26 -34.45 -5.65
C ALA A 1032 4.05 -34.55 -6.60
N LYS A 1033 2.88 -34.93 -6.07
CA LYS A 1033 1.64 -35.11 -6.85
C LYS A 1033 0.62 -34.01 -6.59
N ASP A 1034 0.05 -33.97 -5.39
CA ASP A 1034 -1.14 -33.17 -5.08
C ASP A 1034 -0.79 -31.69 -5.00
N LEU A 1035 0.22 -31.33 -4.21
CA LEU A 1035 0.67 -29.94 -4.10
C LEU A 1035 1.21 -29.41 -5.44
N PHE A 1036 1.98 -30.23 -6.17
CA PHE A 1036 2.51 -29.84 -7.48
C PHE A 1036 1.40 -29.56 -8.49
N SER A 1037 0.39 -30.44 -8.56
CA SER A 1037 -0.79 -30.26 -9.42
C SER A 1037 -1.56 -29.00 -9.04
N SER A 1038 -1.78 -28.76 -7.75
CA SER A 1038 -2.50 -27.58 -7.25
C SER A 1038 -1.78 -26.27 -7.54
N ILE A 1039 -0.46 -26.21 -7.40
CA ILE A 1039 0.32 -24.99 -7.75
C ILE A 1039 0.20 -24.71 -9.25
N ILE A 1040 0.26 -25.74 -10.10
CA ILE A 1040 0.06 -25.58 -11.55
C ILE A 1040 -1.37 -25.11 -11.85
N HIS A 1041 -2.38 -25.64 -11.16
CA HIS A 1041 -3.75 -25.16 -11.28
C HIS A 1041 -3.89 -23.71 -10.82
N GLY A 1042 -3.22 -23.30 -9.75
CA GLY A 1042 -3.19 -21.91 -9.28
C GLY A 1042 -2.63 -20.92 -10.30
N LEU A 1043 -1.75 -21.36 -11.20
CA LEU A 1043 -1.27 -20.56 -12.33
C LEU A 1043 -2.33 -20.35 -13.44
N SER A 1044 -3.43 -21.12 -13.42
CA SER A 1044 -4.58 -20.91 -14.31
C SER A 1044 -5.50 -19.78 -13.86
N VAL A 1045 -5.45 -19.40 -12.58
CA VAL A 1045 -6.26 -18.34 -11.98
C VAL A 1045 -5.61 -16.98 -12.24
N GLU A 1046 -6.32 -16.07 -12.92
CA GLU A 1046 -5.79 -14.78 -13.36
C GLU A 1046 -5.35 -13.85 -12.21
N SER A 1047 -6.06 -13.90 -11.07
CA SER A 1047 -5.72 -13.10 -9.89
C SER A 1047 -4.32 -13.38 -9.34
N ASN A 1048 -3.72 -14.53 -9.68
CA ASN A 1048 -2.38 -14.92 -9.24
C ASN A 1048 -1.25 -14.41 -10.16
N SER A 1049 -1.55 -13.52 -11.12
CA SER A 1049 -0.56 -13.00 -12.09
C SER A 1049 0.67 -12.37 -11.43
N VAL A 1050 0.46 -11.59 -10.36
CA VAL A 1050 1.51 -10.96 -9.56
C VAL A 1050 2.43 -11.99 -8.90
N ILE A 1051 1.86 -13.10 -8.44
CA ILE A 1051 2.52 -14.14 -7.63
C ILE A 1051 3.06 -15.29 -8.51
N SER A 1052 2.72 -15.30 -9.80
CA SER A 1052 3.08 -16.37 -10.74
C SER A 1052 4.56 -16.71 -10.76
N ALA A 1053 5.44 -15.72 -10.53
CA ALA A 1053 6.87 -15.97 -10.41
C ALA A 1053 7.23 -16.85 -9.19
N GLU A 1054 6.58 -16.65 -8.04
CA GLU A 1054 6.84 -17.47 -6.84
C GLU A 1054 6.29 -18.89 -7.03
N LEU A 1055 5.09 -19.02 -7.61
CA LEU A 1055 4.49 -20.33 -7.93
C LEU A 1055 5.37 -21.15 -8.88
N VAL A 1056 5.90 -20.54 -9.95
CA VAL A 1056 6.87 -21.21 -10.85
C VAL A 1056 8.16 -21.58 -10.10
N GLY A 1057 8.56 -20.78 -9.11
CA GLY A 1057 9.67 -21.10 -8.21
C GLY A 1057 9.43 -22.40 -7.45
N LEU A 1058 8.27 -22.55 -6.82
CA LEU A 1058 7.88 -23.77 -6.11
C LEU A 1058 7.77 -24.98 -7.07
N CYS A 1059 7.21 -24.80 -8.27
CA CYS A 1059 7.19 -25.86 -9.29
C CYS A 1059 8.60 -26.34 -9.65
N ARG A 1060 9.55 -25.40 -9.82
CA ARG A 1060 10.96 -25.73 -10.08
C ARG A 1060 11.56 -26.50 -8.91
N GLU A 1061 11.31 -26.09 -7.67
CA GLU A 1061 11.84 -26.76 -6.49
C GLU A 1061 11.30 -28.20 -6.37
N ILE A 1062 10.00 -28.40 -6.56
CA ILE A 1062 9.41 -29.74 -6.55
C ILE A 1062 10.04 -30.62 -7.64
N TYR A 1063 10.12 -30.12 -8.88
CA TYR A 1063 10.64 -30.92 -9.98
C TYR A 1063 12.12 -31.26 -9.77
N VAL A 1064 12.99 -30.26 -9.55
CA VAL A 1064 14.45 -30.47 -9.48
C VAL A 1064 14.87 -31.38 -8.33
N TYR A 1065 14.18 -31.32 -7.17
CA TYR A 1065 14.60 -32.07 -5.98
C TYR A 1065 13.83 -33.37 -5.76
N LEU A 1066 12.64 -33.56 -6.37
CA LEU A 1066 11.82 -34.75 -6.15
C LEU A 1066 11.60 -35.63 -7.39
N SER A 1067 11.81 -35.14 -8.63
CA SER A 1067 11.51 -35.91 -9.85
C SER A 1067 12.30 -37.20 -10.06
N ASP A 1068 13.46 -37.32 -9.39
CA ASP A 1068 14.32 -38.50 -9.45
C ASP A 1068 13.96 -39.52 -8.36
N ARG A 1069 13.25 -39.07 -7.32
CA ARG A 1069 12.86 -39.88 -6.15
C ARG A 1069 11.42 -40.33 -6.21
N ASP A 1070 10.58 -39.60 -6.94
CA ASP A 1070 9.17 -39.90 -7.17
C ASP A 1070 8.83 -39.64 -8.64
N PRO A 1071 8.19 -40.59 -9.35
CA PRO A 1071 7.79 -40.38 -10.75
C PRO A 1071 6.62 -39.38 -10.91
N ALA A 1072 5.90 -39.04 -9.84
CA ALA A 1072 4.70 -38.20 -9.89
C ALA A 1072 4.90 -36.83 -10.55
N PRO A 1073 5.97 -36.05 -10.31
CA PRO A 1073 6.14 -34.74 -10.95
C PRO A 1073 6.25 -34.86 -12.48
N ARG A 1074 6.89 -35.94 -12.97
CA ARG A 1074 6.97 -36.22 -14.41
C ARG A 1074 5.60 -36.60 -14.97
N GLN A 1075 4.83 -37.42 -14.25
CA GLN A 1075 3.46 -37.80 -14.65
C GLN A 1075 2.50 -36.61 -14.66
N VAL A 1076 2.58 -35.71 -13.68
CA VAL A 1076 1.75 -34.51 -13.61
C VAL A 1076 2.02 -33.60 -14.81
N LEU A 1077 3.28 -33.37 -15.17
CA LEU A 1077 3.60 -32.60 -16.38
C LEU A 1077 3.08 -33.27 -17.65
N LEU A 1078 3.25 -34.59 -17.79
CA LEU A 1078 2.72 -35.35 -18.95
C LEU A 1078 1.19 -35.37 -19.01
N SER A 1079 0.50 -35.14 -17.89
CA SER A 1079 -0.96 -35.02 -17.87
C SER A 1079 -1.47 -33.69 -18.43
N LEU A 1080 -0.58 -32.71 -18.66
CA LEU A 1080 -0.95 -31.42 -19.22
C LEU A 1080 -1.23 -31.54 -20.74
N PRO A 1081 -2.24 -30.84 -21.29
CA PRO A 1081 -2.79 -31.11 -22.63
C PRO A 1081 -1.79 -31.03 -23.79
N HIS A 1082 -0.71 -30.26 -23.66
CA HIS A 1082 0.23 -29.98 -24.74
C HIS A 1082 1.68 -30.38 -24.47
N ILE A 1083 1.98 -31.12 -23.39
CA ILE A 1083 3.33 -31.66 -23.15
C ILE A 1083 3.45 -33.05 -23.78
N LYS A 1084 4.42 -33.23 -24.70
CA LYS A 1084 4.82 -34.55 -25.18
C LYS A 1084 6.02 -35.08 -24.39
N GLN A 1085 6.26 -36.39 -24.50
CA GLN A 1085 7.42 -37.05 -23.90
C GLN A 1085 8.74 -36.41 -24.38
N GLU A 1086 8.81 -36.01 -25.65
CA GLU A 1086 9.97 -35.36 -26.26
C GLU A 1086 10.26 -33.98 -25.64
N ASP A 1087 9.22 -33.18 -25.36
CA ASP A 1087 9.35 -31.86 -24.73
C ASP A 1087 9.92 -31.97 -23.32
N LEU A 1088 9.48 -33.00 -22.57
CA LEU A 1088 9.99 -33.28 -21.23
C LEU A 1088 11.45 -33.76 -21.25
N LEU A 1089 11.86 -34.51 -22.27
CA LEU A 1089 13.27 -34.91 -22.46
C LEU A 1089 14.14 -33.69 -22.78
N ALA A 1090 13.71 -32.84 -23.71
CA ALA A 1090 14.42 -31.60 -24.05
C ALA A 1090 14.53 -30.64 -22.85
N PHE A 1091 13.49 -30.58 -22.01
CA PHE A 1091 13.51 -29.83 -20.77
C PHE A 1091 14.53 -30.38 -19.77
N ASN A 1092 14.58 -31.69 -19.55
CA ASN A 1092 15.57 -32.33 -18.67
C ASN A 1092 17.01 -32.11 -19.17
N ASP A 1093 17.24 -32.19 -20.48
CA ASP A 1093 18.52 -31.88 -21.10
C ASP A 1093 18.92 -30.42 -20.89
N SER A 1094 17.95 -29.50 -20.91
CA SER A 1094 18.20 -28.07 -20.65
C SER A 1094 18.47 -27.78 -19.18
N LEU A 1095 17.76 -28.46 -18.26
CA LEU A 1095 18.00 -28.34 -16.82
C LEU A 1095 19.37 -28.90 -16.40
N SER A 1096 19.81 -30.01 -16.99
CA SER A 1096 21.11 -30.62 -16.66
C SER A 1096 22.31 -29.76 -17.07
N LYS A 1097 22.15 -28.90 -18.08
CA LYS A 1097 23.19 -27.99 -18.57
C LYS A 1097 23.40 -26.75 -17.69
N THR A 1098 22.52 -26.53 -16.72
CA THR A 1098 22.43 -25.26 -16.01
C THR A 1098 22.25 -25.43 -14.52
N ALA A 1099 23.20 -24.93 -13.71
CA ALA A 1099 23.12 -24.96 -12.24
C ALA A 1099 22.43 -23.71 -11.63
N SER A 1100 22.16 -22.68 -12.43
CA SER A 1100 21.56 -21.42 -11.98
C SER A 1100 20.06 -21.60 -11.66
N PRO A 1101 19.61 -21.33 -10.41
CA PRO A 1101 18.19 -21.42 -10.06
C PRO A 1101 17.30 -20.50 -10.89
N LYS A 1102 17.84 -19.36 -11.35
CA LYS A 1102 17.12 -18.38 -12.18
C LYS A 1102 16.83 -18.91 -13.57
N GLU A 1103 17.82 -19.53 -14.20
CA GLU A 1103 17.68 -20.10 -15.54
C GLU A 1103 16.82 -21.37 -15.49
N GLN A 1104 16.96 -22.21 -14.47
CA GLN A 1104 16.07 -23.36 -14.26
C GLN A 1104 14.61 -22.94 -14.07
N LYS A 1105 14.36 -21.85 -13.32
CA LYS A 1105 13.03 -21.26 -13.18
C LYS A 1105 12.49 -20.74 -14.51
N GLN A 1106 13.34 -20.14 -15.34
CA GLN A 1106 12.97 -19.70 -16.69
C GLN A 1106 12.62 -20.88 -17.60
N HIS A 1107 13.40 -21.95 -17.59
CA HIS A 1107 13.06 -23.17 -18.34
C HIS A 1107 11.73 -23.76 -17.88
N MET A 1108 11.49 -23.82 -16.56
CA MET A 1108 10.22 -24.31 -16.01
C MET A 1108 9.05 -23.44 -16.48
N ARG A 1109 9.22 -22.10 -16.48
CA ARG A 1109 8.23 -21.18 -17.03
C ARG A 1109 7.93 -21.46 -18.49
N SER A 1110 8.97 -21.65 -19.31
CA SER A 1110 8.81 -21.94 -20.75
C SER A 1110 8.07 -23.25 -20.98
N LEU A 1111 8.40 -24.31 -20.23
CA LEU A 1111 7.69 -25.59 -20.33
C LEU A 1111 6.21 -25.46 -19.96
N LEU A 1112 5.90 -24.78 -18.86
CA LEU A 1112 4.50 -24.60 -18.42
C LEU A 1112 3.68 -23.75 -19.41
N LEU A 1113 4.30 -22.77 -20.07
CA LEU A 1113 3.66 -22.00 -21.14
C LEU A 1113 3.35 -22.88 -22.37
N LEU A 1114 4.29 -23.75 -22.76
CA LEU A 1114 4.07 -24.72 -23.84
C LEU A 1114 2.94 -25.71 -23.47
N ALA A 1115 2.88 -26.14 -22.22
CA ALA A 1115 2.01 -27.20 -21.71
C ALA A 1115 0.50 -26.94 -21.79
N THR A 1116 0.10 -25.67 -21.80
CA THR A 1116 -1.28 -25.26 -21.48
C THR A 1116 -1.87 -24.22 -22.43
N GLY A 1117 -1.07 -23.68 -23.36
CA GLY A 1117 -1.47 -22.54 -24.19
C GLY A 1117 -1.86 -21.32 -23.36
N ASN A 1118 -2.80 -20.50 -23.84
CA ASN A 1118 -3.30 -19.29 -23.15
C ASN A 1118 -4.11 -19.58 -21.85
N LYS A 1119 -4.16 -20.83 -21.36
CA LYS A 1119 -4.96 -21.21 -20.19
C LYS A 1119 -4.30 -20.89 -18.85
N LEU A 1120 -2.97 -20.72 -18.79
CA LEU A 1120 -2.28 -20.21 -17.59
C LEU A 1120 -2.31 -18.67 -17.55
N ARG A 1121 -3.52 -18.13 -17.33
CA ARG A 1121 -3.81 -16.68 -17.40
C ARG A 1121 -2.88 -15.85 -16.51
N ALA A 1122 -2.45 -16.37 -15.35
CA ALA A 1122 -1.50 -15.70 -14.47
C ALA A 1122 -0.14 -15.43 -15.14
N LEU A 1123 0.37 -16.39 -15.94
CA LEU A 1123 1.66 -16.26 -16.62
C LEU A 1123 1.59 -15.38 -17.87
N ALA A 1124 0.42 -15.31 -18.50
CA ALA A 1124 0.13 -14.42 -19.62
C ALA A 1124 -0.01 -12.96 -19.17
N ALA A 1125 -0.75 -12.69 -18.09
CA ALA A 1125 -0.99 -11.35 -17.55
C ALA A 1125 0.25 -10.63 -16.95
N GLN A 1126 1.31 -11.37 -16.61
CA GLN A 1126 2.58 -10.76 -16.17
C GLN A 1126 3.36 -10.10 -17.33
N LYS A 1127 3.04 -10.46 -18.58
CA LYS A 1127 3.63 -9.80 -19.77
C LYS A 1127 2.95 -8.46 -20.06
N THR A 1128 1.67 -8.29 -19.67
CA THR A 1128 0.89 -7.06 -19.87
C THR A 1128 1.11 -6.03 -18.75
N THR A 1129 1.35 -6.45 -17.50
CA THR A 1129 1.62 -5.54 -16.36
C THR A 1129 2.94 -4.77 -16.45
N ASN A 1130 3.92 -5.24 -17.23
CA ASN A 1130 5.16 -4.51 -17.51
C ASN A 1130 5.00 -3.41 -18.58
N VAL A 1131 3.82 -3.28 -19.21
CA VAL A 1131 3.60 -2.35 -20.31
C VAL A 1131 2.59 -1.24 -19.98
N ILE A 1132 1.69 -1.40 -19.00
CA ILE A 1132 0.86 -0.28 -18.52
C ILE A 1132 0.65 -0.38 -17.01
N THR A 1133 1.49 0.27 -16.23
CA THR A 1133 1.21 0.53 -14.79
C THR A 1133 1.30 2.01 -14.40
N ASN A 1134 1.66 2.91 -15.32
CA ASN A 1134 1.82 4.34 -15.03
C ASN A 1134 0.86 5.27 -15.80
N VAL A 1135 -0.19 4.74 -16.43
CA VAL A 1135 -1.33 5.57 -16.80
C VAL A 1135 -2.23 5.65 -15.58
N THR A 1136 -2.23 6.81 -14.91
CA THR A 1136 -3.36 7.20 -14.07
C THR A 1136 -4.63 7.02 -14.89
N THR A 1137 -5.45 6.01 -14.56
CA THR A 1137 -6.75 5.81 -15.18
C THR A 1137 -7.58 7.08 -14.99
N ARG A 1138 -7.67 7.91 -16.03
CA ARG A 1138 -8.77 8.86 -16.18
C ARG A 1138 -9.96 8.00 -16.57
N ASN A 1139 -10.84 7.73 -15.62
CA ASN A 1139 -12.22 7.35 -15.94
C ASN A 1139 -12.80 8.52 -16.75
N ARG A 1140 -12.85 8.38 -18.08
CA ARG A 1140 -13.76 9.18 -18.88
C ARG A 1140 -15.15 8.73 -18.48
N SER A 1141 -15.84 9.52 -17.66
CA SER A 1141 -17.26 9.34 -17.39
C SER A 1141 -18.02 9.54 -18.69
N SER A 1142 -18.33 8.46 -19.40
CA SER A 1142 -19.44 8.46 -20.34
C SER A 1142 -20.73 8.38 -19.52
N THR A 1143 -21.21 9.52 -19.05
CA THR A 1143 -22.61 9.66 -18.66
C THR A 1143 -23.45 9.48 -19.91
N ALA A 1144 -23.90 8.25 -20.13
CA ALA A 1144 -24.93 7.93 -21.10
C ALA A 1144 -26.24 8.59 -20.63
N HIS A 1145 -26.55 9.77 -21.17
CA HIS A 1145 -27.92 10.25 -21.19
C HIS A 1145 -28.70 9.40 -22.19
N HIS A 1146 -29.57 8.53 -21.68
CA HIS A 1146 -30.64 7.93 -22.47
C HIS A 1146 -31.59 9.04 -22.94
N GLY A 1147 -31.77 9.20 -24.26
CA GLY A 1147 -32.95 9.85 -24.81
C GLY A 1147 -32.75 10.71 -26.06
N SER A 1148 -32.99 10.08 -27.22
CA SER A 1148 -33.51 10.67 -28.46
C SER A 1148 -32.58 11.43 -29.41
N SER A 1149 -32.79 11.11 -30.69
CA SER A 1149 -32.42 11.83 -31.91
C SER A 1149 -31.00 11.63 -32.46
N ALA A 1150 -30.99 11.23 -33.74
CA ALA A 1150 -29.85 11.21 -34.63
C ALA A 1150 -29.34 12.64 -34.91
N GLU A 1151 -28.12 12.69 -35.45
CA GLU A 1151 -27.37 13.86 -35.93
C GLU A 1151 -26.74 14.74 -34.84
N GLU A 1152 -25.48 14.48 -34.50
CA GLU A 1152 -24.54 15.53 -34.12
C GLU A 1152 -23.10 15.08 -34.43
N ASP A 1153 -22.53 15.74 -35.45
CA ASP A 1153 -21.15 15.62 -35.89
C ASP A 1153 -20.16 15.99 -34.78
N GLY A 1154 -19.02 15.31 -34.77
CA GLY A 1154 -17.88 15.65 -33.91
C GLY A 1154 -17.38 17.07 -34.17
N HIS A 1155 -17.73 18.00 -33.29
CA HIS A 1155 -17.19 19.35 -33.27
C HIS A 1155 -15.70 19.33 -32.87
N ILE A 1156 -14.81 19.24 -33.86
CA ILE A 1156 -13.46 19.82 -33.76
C ILE A 1156 -13.67 21.34 -33.76
N GLY A 1157 -13.62 21.94 -32.57
CA GLY A 1157 -13.79 23.39 -32.38
C GLY A 1157 -12.56 24.16 -32.85
N LEU A 1158 -12.55 24.58 -34.12
CA LEU A 1158 -11.57 25.51 -34.72
C LEU A 1158 -11.70 26.96 -34.20
N ALA A 1159 -12.12 27.17 -32.95
CA ALA A 1159 -12.55 28.48 -32.46
C ALA A 1159 -11.40 29.46 -32.11
N THR A 1160 -10.13 29.04 -32.19
CA THR A 1160 -8.99 29.84 -31.69
C THR A 1160 -7.92 30.18 -32.73
N LEU A 1161 -8.12 29.85 -34.01
CA LEU A 1161 -7.18 30.24 -35.07
C LEU A 1161 -7.34 31.71 -35.54
N SER A 1162 -8.15 32.52 -34.86
CA SER A 1162 -8.45 33.91 -35.23
C SER A 1162 -7.78 34.99 -34.37
N SER A 1163 -6.83 34.67 -33.49
CA SER A 1163 -5.98 35.68 -32.83
C SER A 1163 -4.51 35.51 -33.19
N ILE A 1164 -4.15 35.99 -34.38
CA ILE A 1164 -2.83 36.57 -34.69
C ILE A 1164 -3.03 38.06 -34.88
#